data_AF-A0A7Y5DQV1-F1
#
_entry.id   AF-A0A7Y5DQV1-F1
#
_cell.length_a   1.000
_cell.length_b   1.000
_cell.length_c   1.000
_cell.angle_alpha   90.00
_cell.angle_beta   90.00
_cell.angle_gamma   90.00
#
_symmetry.space_group_name_H-M   'P 1'
#
loop_
_entity.id
_entity.type
_entity.pdbx_description
1 polymer ?
#
loop_
_entity_poly.entity_id
_entity_poly.type
_entity_poly.pdbx_seq_one_letter_code
_entity_poly.pdbx_strand_id
1 'polypeptide(L)'
;MKSKISKKFLALTISAALLVTTGIVLACTGGEDFSDFYNSFFAPETSNTPESKPFYRSVQNFYSSDYYRDAVHIMDSTNIEEWKTFFADKVKAKDLNSIVYKSRIGEIDTCIFFLRNNTFPIKSELKSNSLLAFDDKALSKEFLFYLGFAKRCEPFTTYAPGWWTDENTIDPRNDKATMEKLLVGGKKSMTVTKSPFIKERYAFQNTRLLYQAGLYEDCINFYNQNLNLFTSKNTIVYRAMGYVAASNYKLKNFSQANYLYSIIFDQCEVMKKISFMSFHPQEESDWEGSLALAQNTHEKEVLWHLLGIYVDPLRAMQEIYKLNPKSNLLDLLLVRAVNINEEYFIKNQDYWSKPDSGYALRTKKVDIDLLNFSQKVANEGNSNKPYLWNLVAGYLNLAQGSYKQSEKYLSKAESTSKGDELVNEQIRAFRIMSRIEQYTKPETKTEGELAKELIWLGKESHNPSLRSGCINSWALSRLSEKYRNWGDSVKAQCLDYNQNKLFYDNQENINSLIVLIDKPNKTDFEKFIIGLHPYSRATLFTYKAIRLIYQYKFQEALDMIDACPNSGNGGLQADPFIIHINDCHDCDFRLENNEVFSQYTFVQRLLELQNKAISDPKNAAQYYFLLANGLYNMTYYGNAHDVFSSPILGLSVGYIYRDEQKSPRYKPYFDCAKALEYYNKAMEASTDKEFKAKCCFMAAKCEQNQYYSSDEFTYRASIRSGVYFKQLRDTYSKTKYYQEIISECGYFRRFIGLKK
;
A
#
# COMPACT_ATOMS: atom_id res chain seq x y z
N MET A 1 -42.62 40.29 29.11
CA MET A 1 -43.04 38.90 28.80
C MET A 1 -42.08 38.35 27.75
N LYS A 2 -41.34 37.28 28.08
CA LYS A 2 -40.60 36.33 27.19
C LYS A 2 -39.56 36.90 26.18
N SER A 3 -38.39 36.32 25.96
CA SER A 3 -37.52 35.41 26.69
C SER A 3 -36.10 35.68 26.17
N LYS A 4 -35.10 35.77 27.06
CA LYS A 4 -33.69 35.92 26.69
C LYS A 4 -33.17 34.59 26.15
N ILE A 5 -32.95 34.49 24.84
CA ILE A 5 -32.14 33.42 24.28
C ILE A 5 -30.68 33.89 24.34
N SER A 6 -29.90 33.17 25.15
CA SER A 6 -28.48 33.35 25.42
C SER A 6 -27.65 33.30 24.13
N LYS A 7 -26.66 34.21 23.99
CA LYS A 7 -25.65 34.22 22.92
C LYS A 7 -24.88 32.89 22.78
N LYS A 8 -24.96 31.97 23.76
CA LYS A 8 -24.42 30.61 23.66
C LYS A 8 -25.21 29.72 22.67
N PHE A 9 -26.49 30.01 22.41
CA PHE A 9 -27.30 29.21 21.49
C PHE A 9 -27.01 29.55 20.01
N LEU A 10 -26.67 30.81 19.71
CA LEU A 10 -26.32 31.24 18.34
C LEU A 10 -24.92 30.74 17.92
N ALA A 11 -24.00 30.62 18.88
CA ALA A 11 -22.68 30.00 18.66
C ALA A 11 -22.79 28.48 18.42
N LEU A 12 -23.72 27.80 19.12
CA LEU A 12 -23.99 26.38 18.90
C LEU A 12 -24.65 26.09 17.53
N THR A 13 -25.46 27.01 17.01
CA THR A 13 -26.09 26.82 15.68
C THR A 13 -25.14 27.11 14.51
N ILE A 14 -24.11 27.94 14.70
CA ILE A 14 -23.11 28.21 13.65
C ILE A 14 -22.02 27.13 13.65
N SER A 15 -21.66 26.56 14.81
CA SER A 15 -20.76 25.39 14.86
C SER A 15 -21.45 24.09 14.40
N ALA A 16 -22.77 23.95 14.54
CA ALA A 16 -23.51 22.80 14.00
C ALA A 16 -23.74 22.86 12.47
N ALA A 17 -23.70 24.05 11.86
CA ALA A 17 -23.85 24.22 10.41
C ALA A 17 -22.53 24.09 9.62
N LEU A 18 -21.38 24.13 10.30
CA LEU A 18 -20.06 23.83 9.73
C LEU A 18 -19.64 22.35 9.85
N LEU A 19 -20.51 21.50 10.42
CA LEU A 19 -20.29 20.06 10.60
C LEU A 19 -20.95 19.18 9.52
N VAL A 20 -21.47 19.76 8.43
CA VAL A 20 -22.02 19.01 7.27
C VAL A 20 -21.36 19.41 5.95
N THR A 21 -20.09 19.79 5.99
CA THR A 21 -19.18 19.39 4.92
C THR A 21 -18.45 18.17 5.43
N THR A 22 -19.02 17.00 5.18
CA THR A 22 -18.26 15.76 5.10
C THR A 22 -17.28 15.92 3.94
N GLY A 23 -16.22 16.70 4.16
CA GLY A 23 -14.94 16.36 3.59
C GLY A 23 -14.69 14.96 4.09
N ILE A 24 -14.67 14.02 3.15
CA ILE A 24 -14.23 12.66 3.39
C ILE A 24 -12.87 12.81 4.08
N VAL A 25 -12.85 12.72 5.41
CA VAL A 25 -11.66 12.27 6.10
C VAL A 25 -11.58 10.83 5.65
N LEU A 26 -10.82 10.62 4.58
CA LEU A 26 -10.20 9.35 4.28
C LEU A 26 -9.35 9.05 5.52
N ALA A 27 -10.00 8.47 6.53
CA ALA A 27 -9.30 7.64 7.48
C ALA A 27 -8.71 6.54 6.62
N CYS A 28 -7.43 6.70 6.26
CA CYS A 28 -6.60 5.65 5.72
C CYS A 28 -6.41 4.60 6.83
N THR A 29 -7.47 3.84 7.10
CA THR A 29 -7.39 2.52 7.71
C THR A 29 -7.84 1.51 6.66
N GLY A 30 -7.26 1.62 5.47
CA GLY A 30 -6.96 0.44 4.68
C GLY A 30 -5.60 -0.03 5.16
N GLY A 31 -5.53 -1.24 5.69
CA GLY A 31 -4.28 -1.99 5.72
C GLY A 31 -3.91 -2.32 4.29
N GLU A 32 -3.49 -1.30 3.54
CA GLU A 32 -2.76 -1.47 2.31
C GLU A 32 -1.32 -1.55 2.76
N ASP A 33 -0.69 -2.71 2.54
CA ASP A 33 0.75 -2.82 2.58
C ASP A 33 1.28 -1.72 1.67
N PHE A 34 1.70 -0.60 2.26
CA PHE A 34 2.51 0.39 1.58
C PHE A 34 3.79 -0.35 1.23
N SER A 35 3.82 -0.97 0.06
CA SER A 35 5.05 -1.55 -0.46
C SER A 35 6.05 -0.40 -0.48
N ASP A 36 7.19 -0.60 0.17
CA ASP A 36 8.29 0.38 0.24
C ASP A 36 8.76 0.86 -1.15
N PHE A 37 8.24 0.25 -2.22
CA PHE A 37 8.47 0.58 -3.61
C PHE A 37 7.16 0.59 -4.38
N TYR A 38 6.85 1.71 -5.02
CA TYR A 38 6.02 1.66 -6.22
C TYR A 38 6.85 1.72 -7.51
N ASN A 39 8.13 2.17 -7.50
CA ASN A 39 8.93 2.31 -8.73
C ASN A 39 10.48 2.34 -8.48
N SER A 40 11.14 1.21 -8.23
CA SER A 40 12.64 1.14 -8.19
C SER A 40 13.15 -0.07 -8.98
N PHE A 41 14.24 0.11 -9.74
CA PHE A 41 14.85 -0.95 -10.56
C PHE A 41 16.16 -1.48 -9.97
N PHE A 42 16.93 -0.66 -9.26
CA PHE A 42 18.22 -1.04 -8.69
C PHE A 42 18.07 -1.68 -7.32
N ALA A 43 18.43 -2.96 -7.17
CA ALA A 43 18.41 -3.66 -5.88
C ALA A 43 19.61 -3.29 -4.97
N PRO A 44 19.41 -2.60 -3.83
CA PRO A 44 20.42 -2.33 -2.82
C PRO A 44 20.94 -3.60 -2.15
N GLU A 45 20.21 -4.71 -2.20
CA GLU A 45 20.65 -6.02 -1.72
C GLU A 45 21.91 -6.53 -2.44
N THR A 46 22.19 -6.04 -3.65
CA THR A 46 23.47 -6.29 -4.35
C THR A 46 24.69 -5.78 -3.58
N SER A 47 24.51 -4.90 -2.60
CA SER A 47 25.58 -4.48 -1.70
C SER A 47 26.07 -5.62 -0.80
N ASN A 48 25.30 -6.69 -0.60
CA ASN A 48 25.63 -7.78 0.32
C ASN A 48 25.99 -7.29 1.74
N THR A 49 25.15 -6.38 2.29
CA THR A 49 25.27 -5.87 3.68
C THR A 49 23.94 -6.01 4.45
N PRO A 50 23.59 -7.21 4.95
CA PRO A 50 22.33 -7.45 5.65
C PRO A 50 22.08 -6.52 6.84
N GLU A 51 23.12 -6.15 7.57
CA GLU A 51 23.11 -5.19 8.69
C GLU A 51 22.69 -3.78 8.27
N SER A 52 22.92 -3.42 7.01
CA SER A 52 22.53 -2.12 6.44
C SER A 52 21.08 -2.09 5.95
N LYS A 53 20.43 -3.26 5.86
CA LYS A 53 19.08 -3.41 5.29
C LYS A 53 18.08 -2.40 5.86
N PRO A 54 17.97 -2.17 7.19
CA PRO A 54 17.00 -1.21 7.72
C PRO A 54 17.19 0.23 7.21
N PHE A 55 18.37 0.55 6.72
CA PHE A 55 18.76 1.86 6.23
C PHE A 55 18.78 1.93 4.70
N TYR A 56 18.29 0.94 3.94
CA TYR A 56 18.05 1.15 2.51
C TYR A 56 17.02 2.26 2.28
N ARG A 57 16.94 2.80 1.06
CA ARG A 57 15.97 3.85 0.73
C ARG A 57 14.56 3.28 0.86
N SER A 58 13.73 3.93 1.67
CA SER A 58 12.31 3.62 1.89
C SER A 58 11.53 4.92 2.00
N VAL A 59 10.22 4.85 1.70
CA VAL A 59 9.24 5.92 1.98
C VAL A 59 8.90 6.04 3.46
N GLN A 60 9.15 4.98 4.23
CA GLN A 60 9.07 4.94 5.69
C GLN A 60 10.43 5.32 6.32
N ASN A 61 10.45 5.47 7.66
CA ASN A 61 11.68 5.78 8.41
C ASN A 61 12.76 4.69 8.27
N PHE A 62 12.36 3.42 8.09
CA PHE A 62 13.26 2.30 7.89
C PHE A 62 12.71 1.35 6.84
N TYR A 63 13.61 0.75 6.09
CA TYR A 63 13.29 -0.20 5.03
C TYR A 63 12.83 -1.55 5.57
N SER A 64 11.75 -2.10 5.01
CA SER A 64 11.20 -3.42 5.35
C SER A 64 10.91 -3.62 6.84
N SER A 65 10.69 -2.53 7.57
CA SER A 65 10.31 -2.61 8.98
C SER A 65 8.80 -2.55 9.09
N ASP A 66 8.21 -3.54 9.74
CA ASP A 66 6.94 -3.33 10.44
C ASP A 66 7.05 -2.01 11.21
N TYR A 67 5.95 -1.24 11.26
CA TYR A 67 5.84 -0.09 12.16
C TYR A 67 6.55 -0.43 13.46
N TYR A 68 7.40 0.47 13.96
CA TYR A 68 8.17 0.29 15.18
C TYR A 68 7.21 0.25 16.39
N ARG A 69 6.45 -0.84 16.52
CA ARG A 69 5.29 -0.99 17.40
C ARG A 69 5.70 -1.31 18.83
N ASP A 70 6.88 -1.88 19.02
CA ASP A 70 7.38 -2.29 20.33
C ASP A 70 8.72 -1.63 20.71
N ALA A 71 8.67 -0.31 20.87
CA ALA A 71 9.81 0.47 21.36
C ALA A 71 10.20 0.13 22.81
N VAL A 72 9.29 -0.48 23.58
CA VAL A 72 9.46 -0.72 25.02
C VAL A 72 10.24 -2.00 25.28
N HIS A 73 9.98 -3.07 24.52
CA HIS A 73 10.57 -4.39 24.75
C HIS A 73 11.74 -4.72 23.82
N ILE A 74 12.18 -3.79 22.96
CA ILE A 74 13.25 -4.04 21.96
C ILE A 74 14.58 -4.53 22.58
N MET A 75 14.85 -4.19 23.85
CA MET A 75 16.08 -4.58 24.55
C MET A 75 15.90 -5.76 25.51
N ASP A 76 14.71 -6.36 25.58
CA ASP A 76 14.39 -7.30 26.65
C ASP A 76 15.30 -8.52 26.61
N SER A 77 15.49 -9.10 25.42
CA SER A 77 16.37 -10.25 25.20
C SER A 77 17.84 -9.93 25.53
N THR A 78 18.36 -8.82 25.01
CA THR A 78 19.75 -8.40 25.27
C THR A 78 20.00 -8.16 26.76
N ASN A 79 19.10 -7.48 27.46
CA ASN A 79 19.22 -7.26 28.90
C ASN A 79 19.21 -8.58 29.69
N ILE A 80 18.40 -9.57 29.30
CA ILE A 80 18.40 -10.89 29.95
C ILE A 80 19.71 -11.64 29.73
N GLU A 81 20.27 -11.61 28.52
CA GLU A 81 21.58 -12.24 28.27
C GLU A 81 22.69 -11.57 29.08
N GLU A 82 22.69 -10.24 29.22
CA GLU A 82 23.64 -9.54 30.09
C GLU A 82 23.54 -9.97 31.56
N TRP A 83 22.32 -10.13 32.09
CA TRP A 83 22.11 -10.63 33.45
C TRP A 83 22.54 -12.10 33.60
N LYS A 84 22.28 -12.92 32.59
CA LYS A 84 22.68 -14.32 32.57
C LYS A 84 24.20 -14.46 32.57
N THR A 85 24.91 -13.68 31.76
CA THR A 85 26.37 -13.59 31.77
C THR A 85 26.89 -13.11 33.14
N PHE A 86 26.24 -12.12 33.76
CA PHE A 86 26.59 -11.67 35.10
C PHE A 86 26.50 -12.78 36.16
N PHE A 87 25.55 -13.71 36.03
CA PHE A 87 25.43 -14.89 36.88
C PHE A 87 26.20 -16.12 36.36
N ALA A 88 27.18 -15.93 35.48
CA ALA A 88 28.00 -17.00 34.89
C ALA A 88 27.17 -18.17 34.31
N ASP A 89 26.04 -17.83 33.67
CA ASP A 89 25.08 -18.76 33.08
C ASP A 89 24.45 -19.77 34.06
N LYS A 90 24.60 -19.56 35.37
CA LYS A 90 24.04 -20.45 36.41
C LYS A 90 22.58 -20.16 36.75
N VAL A 91 22.09 -18.97 36.43
CA VAL A 91 20.67 -18.60 36.55
C VAL A 91 20.01 -18.68 35.18
N LYS A 92 18.89 -19.40 35.08
CA LYS A 92 18.21 -19.67 33.81
C LYS A 92 17.62 -18.38 33.22
N ALA A 93 17.73 -18.18 31.91
CA ALA A 93 17.18 -17.01 31.21
C ALA A 93 15.67 -16.83 31.43
N LYS A 94 14.89 -17.92 31.43
CA LYS A 94 13.44 -17.89 31.73
C LYS A 94 13.14 -17.35 33.13
N ASP A 95 13.97 -17.74 34.10
CA ASP A 95 13.82 -17.36 35.50
C ASP A 95 14.21 -15.89 35.72
N LEU A 96 15.27 -15.42 35.03
CA LEU A 96 15.64 -14.00 34.97
C LEU A 96 14.53 -13.18 34.30
N ASN A 97 13.99 -13.61 33.16
CA ASN A 97 12.90 -12.92 32.47
C ASN A 97 11.67 -12.77 33.37
N SER A 98 11.29 -13.85 34.06
CA SER A 98 10.18 -13.84 35.01
C SER A 98 10.40 -12.81 36.13
N ILE A 99 11.57 -12.81 36.76
CA ILE A 99 11.88 -11.88 37.85
C ILE A 99 11.99 -10.42 37.36
N VAL A 100 12.66 -10.18 36.22
CA VAL A 100 12.93 -8.82 35.73
C VAL A 100 11.67 -8.15 35.17
N TYR A 101 10.91 -8.85 34.34
CA TYR A 101 9.80 -8.25 33.58
C TYR A 101 8.41 -8.59 34.12
N LYS A 102 8.23 -9.68 34.87
CA LYS A 102 6.90 -10.14 35.32
C LYS A 102 6.64 -9.92 36.81
N SER A 103 7.67 -9.97 37.66
CA SER A 103 7.49 -9.82 39.10
C SER A 103 7.18 -8.39 39.53
N ARG A 104 6.30 -8.26 40.53
CA ARG A 104 5.97 -6.99 41.19
C ARG A 104 6.99 -6.67 42.31
N ILE A 105 7.04 -5.40 42.74
CA ILE A 105 7.95 -4.95 43.81
C ILE A 105 7.81 -5.81 45.08
N GLY A 106 6.58 -6.07 45.54
CA GLY A 106 6.37 -6.90 46.72
C GLY A 106 6.89 -8.33 46.57
N GLU A 107 6.85 -8.90 45.37
CA GLU A 107 7.41 -10.23 45.10
C GLU A 107 8.94 -10.23 45.17
N ILE A 108 9.57 -9.18 44.64
CA ILE A 108 11.02 -8.96 44.77
C ILE A 108 11.41 -8.85 46.26
N ASP A 109 10.63 -8.13 47.06
CA ASP A 109 10.86 -8.02 48.52
C ASP A 109 10.75 -9.38 49.21
N THR A 110 9.77 -10.22 48.85
CA THR A 110 9.67 -11.59 49.41
C THR A 110 10.89 -12.46 49.07
N CYS A 111 11.45 -12.33 47.87
CA CYS A 111 12.69 -13.01 47.49
C CYS A 111 13.86 -12.56 48.37
N ILE A 112 13.98 -11.25 48.65
CA ILE A 112 15.03 -10.71 49.53
C ILE A 112 14.88 -11.24 50.96
N PHE A 113 13.66 -11.24 51.50
CA PHE A 113 13.41 -11.75 52.85
C PHE A 113 13.67 -13.25 52.95
N PHE A 114 13.30 -14.04 51.94
CA PHE A 114 13.61 -15.46 51.86
C PHE A 114 15.12 -15.73 51.82
N LEU A 115 15.90 -14.94 51.08
CA LEU A 115 17.37 -15.04 51.07
C LEU A 115 18.04 -14.61 52.38
N ARG A 116 17.32 -13.88 53.25
CA ARG A 116 17.77 -13.55 54.62
C ARG A 116 17.38 -14.62 55.62
N ASN A 117 16.18 -15.19 55.46
CA ASN A 117 15.63 -16.25 56.30
C ASN A 117 14.82 -17.22 55.43
N ASN A 118 15.32 -18.45 55.26
CA ASN A 118 14.74 -19.47 54.39
C ASN A 118 13.36 -20.02 54.85
N THR A 119 12.87 -19.57 56.02
CA THR A 119 11.51 -19.87 56.52
C THR A 119 10.48 -18.80 56.14
N PHE A 120 10.90 -17.68 55.56
CA PHE A 120 9.99 -16.61 55.17
C PHE A 120 8.97 -17.09 54.11
N PRO A 121 7.67 -16.77 54.24
CA PRO A 121 6.67 -17.17 53.26
C PRO A 121 6.95 -16.61 51.86
N ILE A 122 6.96 -17.48 50.85
CA ILE A 122 7.20 -17.12 49.45
C ILE A 122 6.36 -18.02 48.54
N LYS A 123 5.90 -17.47 47.41
CA LYS A 123 5.16 -18.23 46.39
C LYS A 123 6.00 -19.38 45.85
N SER A 124 5.36 -20.51 45.55
CA SER A 124 6.02 -21.72 45.04
C SER A 124 6.79 -21.45 43.75
N GLU A 125 6.24 -20.66 42.82
CA GLU A 125 6.92 -20.36 41.56
C GLU A 125 8.21 -19.56 41.79
N LEU A 126 8.18 -18.56 42.67
CA LEU A 126 9.36 -17.76 43.04
C LEU A 126 10.38 -18.61 43.79
N LYS A 127 9.94 -19.47 44.71
CA LYS A 127 10.81 -20.40 45.45
C LYS A 127 11.60 -21.32 44.53
N SER A 128 10.98 -21.75 43.43
CA SER A 128 11.60 -22.62 42.42
C SER A 128 12.53 -21.90 41.44
N ASN A 129 12.60 -20.57 41.49
CA ASN A 129 13.43 -19.77 40.59
C ASN A 129 14.92 -20.01 40.84
N SER A 130 15.69 -20.28 39.79
CA SER A 130 17.13 -20.58 39.87
C SER A 130 17.98 -19.47 40.52
N LEU A 131 17.52 -18.21 40.54
CA LEU A 131 18.19 -17.12 41.25
C LEU A 131 18.26 -17.38 42.77
N LEU A 132 17.20 -17.97 43.36
CA LEU A 132 17.16 -18.26 44.79
C LEU A 132 18.02 -19.48 45.14
N ALA A 133 18.28 -20.35 44.17
CA ALA A 133 19.18 -21.48 44.30
C ALA A 133 20.66 -21.08 44.10
N PHE A 134 20.96 -20.02 43.37
CA PHE A 134 22.32 -19.55 43.07
C PHE A 134 23.22 -19.40 44.31
N ASP A 135 24.46 -19.88 44.24
CA ASP A 135 25.32 -20.09 45.41
C ASP A 135 25.65 -18.78 46.15
N ASP A 136 25.98 -17.71 45.44
CA ASP A 136 26.27 -16.42 46.04
C ASP A 136 24.98 -15.66 46.38
N LYS A 137 24.46 -15.95 47.58
CA LYS A 137 23.26 -15.29 48.12
C LYS A 137 23.45 -13.79 48.34
N ALA A 138 24.68 -13.31 48.54
CA ALA A 138 24.95 -11.88 48.68
C ALA A 138 24.77 -11.17 47.33
N LEU A 139 25.30 -11.75 46.25
CA LEU A 139 25.14 -11.25 44.90
C LEU A 139 23.67 -11.28 44.44
N SER A 140 22.93 -12.37 44.71
CA SER A 140 21.50 -12.44 44.43
C SER A 140 20.71 -11.34 45.17
N LYS A 141 21.07 -11.04 46.42
CA LYS A 141 20.46 -9.93 47.18
C LYS A 141 20.81 -8.57 46.57
N GLU A 142 22.07 -8.31 46.20
CA GLU A 142 22.46 -7.06 45.54
C GLU A 142 21.66 -6.84 44.23
N PHE A 143 21.51 -7.89 43.42
CA PHE A 143 20.68 -7.87 42.21
C PHE A 143 19.22 -7.53 42.52
N LEU A 144 18.61 -8.19 43.50
CA LEU A 144 17.21 -7.96 43.86
C LEU A 144 16.98 -6.55 44.44
N PHE A 145 17.93 -6.01 45.21
CA PHE A 145 17.86 -4.62 45.68
C PHE A 145 17.90 -3.63 44.51
N TYR A 146 18.80 -3.85 43.55
CA TYR A 146 18.85 -3.05 42.32
C TYR A 146 17.55 -3.18 41.51
N LEU A 147 17.03 -4.40 41.34
CA LEU A 147 15.81 -4.62 40.59
C LEU A 147 14.62 -3.91 41.24
N GLY A 148 14.49 -3.98 42.56
CA GLY A 148 13.47 -3.23 43.31
C GLY A 148 13.61 -1.71 43.10
N PHE A 149 14.84 -1.19 43.03
CA PHE A 149 15.08 0.21 42.68
C PHE A 149 14.68 0.53 41.24
N ALA A 150 15.09 -0.28 40.26
CA ALA A 150 14.74 -0.10 38.86
C ALA A 150 13.23 -0.13 38.63
N LYS A 151 12.49 -1.02 39.32
CA LYS A 151 11.03 -1.08 39.31
C LYS A 151 10.37 0.18 39.85
N ARG A 152 10.96 0.82 40.87
CA ARG A 152 10.46 2.13 41.35
C ARG A 152 10.73 3.27 40.35
N CYS A 153 11.73 3.13 39.49
CA CYS A 153 12.00 4.10 38.42
C CYS A 153 11.13 3.88 37.17
N GLU A 154 10.59 2.68 36.99
CA GLU A 154 9.83 2.26 35.80
C GLU A 154 8.71 3.24 35.40
N PRO A 155 7.83 3.71 36.31
CA PRO A 155 6.73 4.60 35.94
C PRO A 155 7.18 5.87 35.21
N PHE A 156 8.34 6.42 35.56
CA PHE A 156 8.87 7.66 34.98
C PHE A 156 9.61 7.46 33.66
N THR A 157 9.91 6.21 33.31
CA THR A 157 10.91 5.88 32.28
C THR A 157 10.38 4.98 31.17
N THR A 158 9.21 4.36 31.36
CA THR A 158 8.49 3.59 30.35
C THR A 158 7.18 4.23 29.93
N TYR A 159 6.81 5.38 30.52
CA TYR A 159 5.62 6.14 30.12
C TYR A 159 5.77 6.66 28.68
N ALA A 160 4.88 6.18 27.81
CA ALA A 160 4.71 6.65 26.44
C ALA A 160 3.23 7.06 26.27
N PRO A 161 2.91 8.34 26.03
CA PRO A 161 1.53 8.75 25.78
C PRO A 161 1.06 8.10 24.46
N GLY A 162 -0.15 7.55 24.45
CA GLY A 162 -0.73 6.97 23.24
C GLY A 162 -1.24 8.07 22.31
N TRP A 163 -1.28 7.79 21.00
CA TRP A 163 -1.85 8.70 20.00
C TRP A 163 -3.35 9.01 20.24
N TRP A 164 -4.02 8.17 21.04
CA TRP A 164 -5.44 8.26 21.42
C TRP A 164 -5.64 8.30 22.93
N THR A 165 -4.58 8.51 23.74
CA THR A 165 -4.78 8.61 25.19
C THR A 165 -5.55 9.89 25.50
N ASP A 166 -6.72 9.73 26.14
CA ASP A 166 -7.50 10.84 26.67
C ASP A 166 -6.62 11.82 27.44
N GLU A 167 -6.94 13.12 27.32
CA GLU A 167 -6.26 14.25 28.00
C GLU A 167 -6.16 14.09 29.53
N ASN A 168 -6.84 13.10 30.11
CA ASN A 168 -6.88 12.80 31.54
C ASN A 168 -5.76 11.87 32.04
N THR A 169 -4.85 11.39 31.20
CA THR A 169 -3.70 10.59 31.69
C THR A 169 -2.67 11.48 32.39
N ILE A 170 -2.46 11.26 33.69
CA ILE A 170 -1.46 11.99 34.48
C ILE A 170 -0.07 11.50 34.05
N ASP A 171 0.74 12.38 33.47
CA ASP A 171 2.15 12.09 33.19
C ASP A 171 2.93 11.92 34.51
N PRO A 172 3.44 10.71 34.80
CA PRO A 172 4.16 10.44 36.05
C PRO A 172 5.41 11.31 36.21
N ARG A 173 5.99 11.82 35.12
CA ARG A 173 7.19 12.68 35.14
C ARG A 173 6.93 14.06 35.75
N ASN A 174 5.67 14.40 36.03
CA ASN A 174 5.29 15.59 36.78
C ASN A 174 5.52 15.45 38.29
N ASP A 175 5.64 14.23 38.84
CA ASP A 175 6.00 14.01 40.24
C ASP A 175 7.52 14.16 40.45
N LYS A 176 7.97 15.42 40.47
CA LYS A 176 9.39 15.78 40.67
C LYS A 176 9.91 15.36 42.04
N ALA A 177 9.08 15.42 43.08
CA ALA A 177 9.47 15.09 44.45
C ALA A 177 9.83 13.60 44.61
N THR A 178 9.07 12.70 43.98
CA THR A 178 9.40 11.27 43.99
C THR A 178 10.66 10.99 43.18
N MET A 179 10.84 11.62 42.01
CA MET A 179 12.09 11.46 41.25
C MET A 179 13.32 11.96 42.01
N GLU A 180 13.23 13.07 42.73
CA GLU A 180 14.32 13.56 43.59
C GLU A 180 14.69 12.56 44.68
N LYS A 181 13.69 11.97 45.36
CA LYS A 181 13.92 10.89 46.35
C LYS A 181 14.60 9.67 45.71
N LEU A 182 14.19 9.30 44.49
CA LEU A 182 14.81 8.20 43.76
C LEU A 182 16.25 8.52 43.35
N LEU A 183 16.56 9.75 42.96
CA LEU A 183 17.93 10.19 42.65
C LEU A 183 18.84 10.12 43.88
N VAL A 184 18.38 10.61 45.03
CA VAL A 184 19.12 10.51 46.30
C VAL A 184 19.32 9.04 46.69
N GLY A 185 18.27 8.23 46.62
CA GLY A 185 18.32 6.80 46.92
C GLY A 185 19.25 6.03 45.98
N GLY A 186 19.21 6.33 44.68
CA GLY A 186 20.04 5.72 43.66
C GLY A 186 21.52 6.03 43.87
N LYS A 187 21.87 7.30 44.14
CA LYS A 187 23.24 7.71 44.48
C LYS A 187 23.76 6.99 45.72
N LYS A 188 22.94 6.91 46.79
CA LYS A 188 23.30 6.18 48.01
C LYS A 188 23.52 4.69 47.75
N SER A 189 22.60 4.05 47.03
CA SER A 189 22.70 2.63 46.67
C SER A 189 23.92 2.33 45.82
N MET A 190 24.27 3.22 44.89
CA MET A 190 25.48 3.14 44.06
C MET A 190 26.75 3.09 44.92
N THR A 191 26.87 3.93 45.95
CA THR A 191 28.05 3.98 46.83
C THR A 191 28.21 2.70 47.66
N VAL A 192 27.10 2.13 48.17
CA VAL A 192 27.14 0.98 49.09
C VAL A 192 27.15 -0.39 48.39
N THR A 193 26.77 -0.45 47.11
CA THR A 193 26.83 -1.67 46.29
C THR A 193 28.27 -2.13 46.17
N LYS A 194 28.54 -3.44 46.09
CA LYS A 194 29.92 -3.94 45.92
C LYS A 194 30.19 -4.31 44.48
N SER A 195 29.25 -4.99 43.84
CA SER A 195 29.38 -5.42 42.44
C SER A 195 29.56 -4.23 41.48
N PRO A 196 30.68 -4.15 40.74
CA PRO A 196 30.90 -3.10 39.73
C PRO A 196 29.79 -3.08 38.65
N PHE A 197 29.32 -4.27 38.23
CA PHE A 197 28.25 -4.43 37.26
C PHE A 197 26.93 -3.81 37.75
N ILE A 198 26.61 -3.97 39.04
CA ILE A 198 25.38 -3.40 39.61
C ILE A 198 25.56 -1.89 39.89
N LYS A 199 26.76 -1.44 40.27
CA LYS A 199 27.08 -0.01 40.40
C LYS A 199 26.87 0.76 39.10
N GLU A 200 27.37 0.23 37.98
CA GLU A 200 27.17 0.82 36.64
C GLU A 200 25.68 1.00 36.33
N ARG A 201 24.86 0.02 36.70
CA ARG A 201 23.41 0.09 36.48
C ARG A 201 22.70 1.09 37.38
N TYR A 202 23.15 1.28 38.63
CA TYR A 202 22.67 2.41 39.44
C TYR A 202 23.08 3.76 38.85
N ALA A 203 24.31 3.88 38.35
CA ALA A 203 24.75 5.09 37.66
C ALA A 203 23.85 5.38 36.45
N PHE A 204 23.58 4.38 35.61
CA PHE A 204 22.65 4.49 34.50
C PHE A 204 21.24 4.93 34.91
N GLN A 205 20.67 4.33 35.96
CA GLN A 205 19.33 4.72 36.42
C GLN A 205 19.29 6.17 36.89
N ASN A 206 20.34 6.66 37.58
CA ASN A 206 20.44 8.07 37.95
C ASN A 206 20.54 8.97 36.71
N THR A 207 21.41 8.65 35.74
CA THR A 207 21.50 9.39 34.47
C THR A 207 20.14 9.46 33.76
N ARG A 208 19.45 8.32 33.64
CA ARG A 208 18.12 8.25 33.03
C ARG A 208 17.08 9.09 33.78
N LEU A 209 17.08 9.03 35.12
CA LEU A 209 16.16 9.83 35.95
C LEU A 209 16.43 11.33 35.85
N LEU A 210 17.69 11.76 35.80
CA LEU A 210 18.04 13.18 35.61
C LEU A 210 17.48 13.72 34.29
N TYR A 211 17.62 12.94 33.21
CA TYR A 211 17.00 13.29 31.93
C TYR A 211 15.47 13.39 32.01
N GLN A 212 14.79 12.39 32.59
CA GLN A 212 13.32 12.42 32.74
C GLN A 212 12.83 13.54 33.66
N ALA A 213 13.66 13.95 34.64
CA ALA A 213 13.38 15.08 35.49
C ALA A 213 13.48 16.43 34.75
N GLY A 214 14.14 16.47 33.58
CA GLY A 214 14.44 17.70 32.83
C GLY A 214 15.73 18.40 33.30
N LEU A 215 16.55 17.72 34.11
CA LEU A 215 17.79 18.24 34.67
C LEU A 215 18.96 17.90 33.74
N TYR A 216 18.99 18.52 32.56
CA TYR A 216 19.90 18.14 31.48
C TYR A 216 21.38 18.42 31.79
N GLU A 217 21.70 19.57 32.38
CA GLU A 217 23.08 19.88 32.80
C GLU A 217 23.57 18.91 33.87
N ASP A 218 22.73 18.63 34.89
CA ASP A 218 23.05 17.67 35.93
C ASP A 218 23.22 16.24 35.37
N CYS A 219 22.42 15.86 34.36
CA CYS A 219 22.57 14.59 33.67
C CYS A 219 23.97 14.45 33.05
N ILE A 220 24.43 15.48 32.33
CA ILE A 220 25.75 15.51 31.70
C ILE A 220 26.85 15.49 32.77
N ASN A 221 26.75 16.37 33.77
CA ASN A 221 27.73 16.48 34.86
C ASN A 221 27.86 15.18 35.64
N PHE A 222 26.73 14.56 36.01
CA PHE A 222 26.70 13.30 36.74
C PHE A 222 27.35 12.17 35.92
N TYR A 223 27.04 12.07 34.62
CA TYR A 223 27.66 11.08 33.74
C TYR A 223 29.18 11.27 33.67
N ASN A 224 29.65 12.50 33.42
CA ASN A 224 31.07 12.81 33.30
C ASN A 224 31.85 12.51 34.60
N GLN A 225 31.28 12.84 35.77
CA GLN A 225 31.88 12.53 37.08
C GLN A 225 31.98 11.03 37.37
N ASN A 226 31.16 10.21 36.71
CA ASN A 226 31.08 8.77 36.93
C ASN A 226 31.48 7.96 35.69
N LEU A 227 32.21 8.57 34.75
CA LEU A 227 32.56 7.95 33.46
C LEU A 227 33.34 6.63 33.64
N ASN A 228 34.16 6.55 34.69
CA ASN A 228 34.92 5.37 35.07
C ASN A 228 34.04 4.15 35.47
N LEU A 229 32.75 4.35 35.76
CA LEU A 229 31.81 3.26 36.02
C LEU A 229 31.26 2.63 34.74
N PHE A 230 31.25 3.37 33.63
CA PHE A 230 30.71 2.93 32.33
C PHE A 230 31.79 2.30 31.45
N THR A 231 32.40 1.22 31.95
CA THR A 231 33.54 0.54 31.30
C THR A 231 33.19 -0.84 30.74
N SER A 232 31.98 -1.32 30.99
CA SER A 232 31.55 -2.62 30.47
C SER A 232 31.27 -2.57 28.97
N LYS A 233 31.30 -3.74 28.31
CA LYS A 233 30.91 -3.87 26.89
C LYS A 233 29.42 -4.18 26.72
N ASN A 234 28.58 -3.82 27.69
CA ASN A 234 27.15 -4.09 27.67
C ASN A 234 26.35 -2.88 27.16
N THR A 235 25.05 -3.05 26.94
CA THR A 235 24.19 -2.00 26.39
C THR A 235 23.98 -0.81 27.34
N ILE A 236 24.21 -0.95 28.65
CA ILE A 236 23.97 0.12 29.63
C ILE A 236 24.87 1.32 29.40
N VAL A 237 26.12 1.11 28.98
CA VAL A 237 27.05 2.19 28.63
C VAL A 237 26.44 3.06 27.52
N TYR A 238 25.98 2.44 26.45
CA TYR A 238 25.39 3.14 25.31
C TYR A 238 24.02 3.74 25.63
N ARG A 239 23.23 3.12 26.50
CA ARG A 239 21.95 3.67 26.96
C ARG A 239 22.15 4.91 27.84
N ALA A 240 23.14 4.90 28.73
CA ALA A 240 23.53 6.07 29.51
C ALA A 240 24.00 7.20 28.57
N MET A 241 24.88 6.86 27.63
CA MET A 241 25.37 7.77 26.60
C MET A 241 24.23 8.39 25.78
N GLY A 242 23.21 7.62 25.43
CA GLY A 242 22.04 8.12 24.69
C GLY A 242 21.24 9.19 25.44
N TYR A 243 21.08 9.07 26.77
CA TYR A 243 20.44 10.12 27.58
C TYR A 243 21.31 11.36 27.73
N VAL A 244 22.64 11.21 27.74
CA VAL A 244 23.58 12.33 27.74
C VAL A 244 23.59 13.03 26.38
N ALA A 245 23.53 12.29 25.28
CA ALA A 245 23.36 12.82 23.93
C ALA A 245 22.04 13.61 23.83
N ALA A 246 20.93 13.04 24.32
CA ALA A 246 19.64 13.71 24.36
C ALA A 246 19.66 14.98 25.24
N SER A 247 20.37 14.96 26.36
CA SER A 247 20.54 16.14 27.23
C SER A 247 21.33 17.24 26.53
N ASN A 248 22.43 16.90 25.84
CA ASN A 248 23.18 17.85 25.01
C ASN A 248 22.30 18.45 23.92
N TYR A 249 21.48 17.63 23.25
CA TYR A 249 20.53 18.11 22.25
C TYR A 249 19.52 19.11 22.84
N LYS A 250 18.95 18.81 24.02
CA LYS A 250 18.01 19.72 24.71
C LYS A 250 18.64 21.05 25.11
N LEU A 251 19.95 21.06 25.38
CA LEU A 251 20.73 22.26 25.66
C LEU A 251 21.30 22.93 24.40
N LYS A 252 20.96 22.44 23.19
CA LYS A 252 21.48 22.92 21.90
C LYS A 252 22.99 22.71 21.69
N ASN A 253 23.60 21.80 22.44
CA ASN A 253 24.97 21.34 22.22
C ASN A 253 24.98 20.27 21.10
N PHE A 254 24.59 20.67 19.88
CA PHE A 254 24.32 19.73 18.79
C PHE A 254 25.57 18.94 18.38
N SER A 255 26.76 19.56 18.38
CA SER A 255 28.01 18.86 18.06
C SER A 255 28.26 17.65 18.97
N GLN A 256 28.12 17.84 20.28
CA GLN A 256 28.32 16.78 21.26
C GLN A 256 27.23 15.72 21.15
N ALA A 257 25.97 16.13 20.94
CA ALA A 257 24.86 15.19 20.78
C ALA A 257 25.07 14.27 19.58
N ASN A 258 25.38 14.84 18.41
CA ASN A 258 25.59 14.09 17.17
C ASN A 258 26.80 13.17 17.25
N TYR A 259 27.91 13.61 17.85
CA TYR A 259 29.08 12.75 18.11
C TYR A 259 28.72 11.56 19.00
N LEU A 260 28.00 11.77 20.11
CA LEU A 260 27.62 10.66 20.98
C LEU A 260 26.66 9.68 20.28
N TYR A 261 25.71 10.17 19.49
CA TYR A 261 24.85 9.29 18.69
C TYR A 261 25.62 8.51 17.61
N SER A 262 26.70 9.06 17.04
CA SER A 262 27.55 8.33 16.09
C SER A 262 28.28 7.17 16.76
N ILE A 263 28.78 7.36 17.98
CA ILE A 263 29.39 6.27 18.76
C ILE A 263 28.38 5.16 19.04
N ILE A 264 27.16 5.51 19.46
CA ILE A 264 26.12 4.50 19.75
C ILE A 264 25.72 3.75 18.46
N PHE A 265 25.59 4.46 17.34
CA PHE A 265 25.25 3.86 16.05
C PHE A 265 26.27 2.80 15.61
N ASP A 266 27.56 3.09 15.77
CA ASP A 266 28.66 2.20 15.38
C ASP A 266 28.82 1.01 16.33
N GLN A 267 28.68 1.24 17.64
CA GLN A 267 29.09 0.28 18.66
C GLN A 267 27.94 -0.49 19.32
N CYS A 268 26.68 -0.14 19.06
CA CYS A 268 25.52 -0.77 19.70
C CYS A 268 24.39 -1.11 18.70
N GLU A 269 24.43 -2.33 18.16
CA GLU A 269 23.48 -2.78 17.12
C GLU A 269 22.01 -2.59 17.49
N VAL A 270 21.59 -3.00 18.71
CA VAL A 270 20.20 -2.86 19.18
C VAL A 270 19.75 -1.39 19.30
N MET A 271 20.69 -0.46 19.42
CA MET A 271 20.42 0.99 19.49
C MET A 271 20.68 1.73 18.18
N LYS A 272 21.15 1.05 17.13
CA LYS A 272 21.53 1.68 15.86
C LYS A 272 20.38 2.50 15.26
N LYS A 273 19.17 1.93 15.20
CA LYS A 273 17.96 2.62 14.70
C LYS A 273 17.58 3.85 15.53
N ILE A 274 17.54 3.73 16.85
CA ILE A 274 17.16 4.84 17.75
C ILE A 274 18.20 5.98 17.66
N SER A 275 19.48 5.63 17.55
CA SER A 275 20.57 6.60 17.45
C SER A 275 20.51 7.36 16.15
N PHE A 276 20.24 6.67 15.03
CA PHE A 276 19.98 7.33 13.75
C PHE A 276 18.78 8.29 13.82
N MET A 277 17.64 7.87 14.40
CA MET A 277 16.48 8.75 14.55
C MET A 277 16.74 9.96 15.44
N SER A 278 17.75 9.89 16.31
CA SER A 278 18.11 10.97 17.23
C SER A 278 19.26 11.84 16.69
N PHE A 279 19.96 11.39 15.65
CA PHE A 279 21.03 12.13 14.99
C PHE A 279 20.41 13.24 14.13
N HIS A 280 20.75 14.49 14.43
CA HIS A 280 20.08 15.65 13.86
C HIS A 280 20.99 16.89 13.80
N PRO A 281 21.99 16.91 12.90
CA PRO A 281 22.80 18.11 12.64
C PRO A 281 21.91 19.27 12.20
N GLN A 282 22.17 20.47 12.73
CA GLN A 282 21.40 21.69 12.42
C GLN A 282 22.10 22.53 11.35
N GLU A 283 23.33 22.95 11.65
CA GLU A 283 24.12 23.86 10.83
C GLU A 283 25.52 23.28 10.55
N GLU A 284 26.19 23.78 9.53
CA GLU A 284 27.54 23.33 9.13
C GLU A 284 28.57 23.48 10.27
N SER A 285 28.47 24.54 11.08
CA SER A 285 29.36 24.73 12.23
C SER A 285 29.23 23.64 13.30
N ASP A 286 28.00 23.17 13.54
CA ASP A 286 27.76 22.10 14.52
C ASP A 286 28.27 20.76 14.00
N TRP A 287 28.19 20.57 12.68
CA TRP A 287 28.73 19.42 11.97
C TRP A 287 30.26 19.36 12.05
N GLU A 288 30.94 20.46 11.74
CA GLU A 288 32.39 20.60 11.91
C GLU A 288 32.81 20.34 13.37
N GLY A 289 32.05 20.86 14.33
CA GLY A 289 32.25 20.58 15.76
C GLY A 289 32.11 19.10 16.10
N SER A 290 31.17 18.37 15.48
CA SER A 290 31.02 16.92 15.66
C SER A 290 32.23 16.15 15.14
N LEU A 291 32.72 16.52 13.95
CA LEU A 291 33.90 15.93 13.32
C LEU A 291 35.18 16.18 14.13
N ALA A 292 35.29 17.33 14.79
CA ALA A 292 36.42 17.68 15.64
C ALA A 292 36.49 16.83 16.92
N LEU A 293 35.35 16.28 17.38
CA LEU A 293 35.29 15.40 18.55
C LEU A 293 35.72 13.95 18.26
N ALA A 294 35.72 13.53 16.98
CA ALA A 294 36.09 12.18 16.58
C ALA A 294 37.56 11.87 16.88
N GLN A 295 37.81 10.76 17.58
CA GLN A 295 39.14 10.41 18.09
C GLN A 295 40.03 9.70 17.08
N ASN A 296 39.45 9.16 16.01
CA ASN A 296 40.15 8.39 14.99
C ASN A 296 39.44 8.50 13.65
N THR A 297 40.08 7.98 12.59
CA THR A 297 39.53 8.02 11.23
C THR A 297 38.19 7.30 11.14
N HIS A 298 38.02 6.15 11.80
CA HIS A 298 36.78 5.37 11.76
C HIS A 298 35.59 6.17 12.32
N GLU A 299 35.76 6.84 13.46
CA GLU A 299 34.71 7.71 14.02
C GLU A 299 34.30 8.85 13.08
N LYS A 300 35.25 9.41 12.32
CA LYS A 300 34.94 10.39 11.27
C LYS A 300 34.15 9.76 10.11
N GLU A 301 34.52 8.55 9.69
CA GLU A 301 33.78 7.82 8.65
C GLU A 301 32.34 7.54 9.10
N VAL A 302 32.12 7.12 10.34
CA VAL A 302 30.78 6.85 10.91
C VAL A 302 29.93 8.12 10.96
N LEU A 303 30.51 9.25 11.37
CA LEU A 303 29.84 10.54 11.33
C LEU A 303 29.37 10.82 9.90
N TRP A 304 30.29 10.83 8.93
CA TRP A 304 29.94 11.09 7.53
C TRP A 304 28.88 10.10 7.03
N HIS A 305 28.98 8.84 7.45
CA HIS A 305 28.01 7.82 7.10
C HIS A 305 26.60 8.16 7.59
N LEU A 306 26.46 8.56 8.85
CA LEU A 306 25.18 9.03 9.39
C LEU A 306 24.64 10.25 8.66
N LEU A 307 25.49 11.25 8.37
CA LEU A 307 25.09 12.41 7.57
C LEU A 307 24.61 12.01 6.17
N GLY A 308 25.29 11.05 5.54
CA GLY A 308 24.95 10.54 4.22
C GLY A 308 23.63 9.77 4.20
N ILE A 309 23.33 9.00 5.25
CA ILE A 309 22.02 8.36 5.40
C ILE A 309 20.94 9.43 5.62
N TYR A 310 21.24 10.45 6.43
CA TYR A 310 20.31 11.49 6.85
C TYR A 310 19.92 12.45 5.72
N VAL A 311 20.88 12.96 4.94
CA VAL A 311 20.59 14.04 3.97
C VAL A 311 21.51 14.10 2.74
N ASP A 312 22.82 13.87 2.87
CA ASP A 312 23.78 14.17 1.80
C ASP A 312 24.72 12.99 1.49
N PRO A 313 24.21 11.96 0.78
CA PRO A 313 24.97 10.74 0.55
C PRO A 313 26.20 10.96 -0.34
N LEU A 314 26.14 11.86 -1.33
CA LEU A 314 27.26 12.07 -2.26
C LEU A 314 28.45 12.73 -1.56
N ARG A 315 28.22 13.82 -0.83
CA ARG A 315 29.28 14.48 -0.05
C ARG A 315 29.89 13.53 0.96
N ALA A 316 29.05 12.81 1.71
CA ALA A 316 29.51 11.82 2.68
C ALA A 316 30.39 10.73 2.04
N MET A 317 29.98 10.16 0.90
CA MET A 317 30.80 9.17 0.20
C MET A 317 32.14 9.74 -0.27
N GLN A 318 32.17 10.98 -0.77
CA GLN A 318 33.41 11.62 -1.21
C GLN A 318 34.39 11.80 -0.05
N GLU A 319 33.91 12.24 1.12
CA GLU A 319 34.73 12.41 2.31
C GLU A 319 35.19 11.07 2.91
N ILE A 320 34.30 10.08 3.02
CA ILE A 320 34.69 8.73 3.46
C ILE A 320 35.73 8.12 2.51
N TYR A 321 35.56 8.26 1.20
CA TYR A 321 36.51 7.71 0.23
C TYR A 321 37.89 8.38 0.32
N LYS A 322 37.96 9.70 0.60
CA LYS A 322 39.22 10.41 0.86
C LYS A 322 39.92 9.88 2.12
N LEU A 323 39.16 9.61 3.17
CA LEU A 323 39.68 9.08 4.44
C LEU A 323 40.13 7.63 4.30
N ASN A 324 39.31 6.81 3.65
CA ASN A 324 39.50 5.37 3.54
C ASN A 324 38.74 4.80 2.31
N PRO A 325 39.42 4.60 1.17
CA PRO A 325 38.80 4.04 -0.04
C PRO A 325 38.16 2.66 0.16
N LYS A 326 38.60 1.90 1.17
CA LYS A 326 38.14 0.53 1.48
C LYS A 326 37.10 0.48 2.59
N SER A 327 36.57 1.61 3.03
CA SER A 327 35.51 1.63 4.04
C SER A 327 34.27 0.87 3.56
N ASN A 328 33.77 -0.06 4.37
CA ASN A 328 32.52 -0.77 4.11
C ASN A 328 31.28 0.13 4.28
N LEU A 329 31.43 1.29 4.91
CA LEU A 329 30.37 2.29 5.10
C LEU A 329 29.96 2.97 3.78
N LEU A 330 30.79 2.87 2.73
CA LEU A 330 30.44 3.39 1.41
C LEU A 330 29.32 2.59 0.73
N ASP A 331 29.23 1.28 0.99
CA ASP A 331 28.35 0.37 0.25
C ASP A 331 26.87 0.76 0.39
N LEU A 332 26.42 1.06 1.61
CA LEU A 332 25.05 1.49 1.90
C LEU A 332 24.74 2.87 1.28
N LEU A 333 25.66 3.83 1.43
CA LEU A 333 25.44 5.17 0.88
C LEU A 333 25.33 5.14 -0.65
N LEU A 334 26.15 4.31 -1.29
CA LEU A 334 26.15 4.15 -2.74
C LEU A 334 24.80 3.64 -3.25
N VAL A 335 24.29 2.55 -2.67
CA VAL A 335 22.99 2.00 -3.11
C VAL A 335 21.83 2.94 -2.78
N ARG A 336 21.87 3.64 -1.63
CA ARG A 336 20.89 4.69 -1.29
C ARG A 336 20.92 5.83 -2.30
N ALA A 337 22.10 6.34 -2.65
CA ALA A 337 22.25 7.45 -3.59
C ALA A 337 21.65 7.13 -4.96
N VAL A 338 21.84 5.89 -5.43
CA VAL A 338 21.23 5.40 -6.68
C VAL A 338 19.72 5.32 -6.57
N ASN A 339 19.17 4.73 -5.50
CA ASN A 339 17.72 4.64 -5.33
C ASN A 339 17.06 6.01 -5.14
N ILE A 340 17.73 6.99 -4.52
CA ILE A 340 17.27 8.38 -4.47
C ILE A 340 17.26 8.98 -5.87
N ASN A 341 18.30 8.72 -6.67
CA ASN A 341 18.39 9.21 -8.05
C ASN A 341 17.30 8.63 -8.96
N GLU A 342 16.89 7.38 -8.73
CA GLU A 342 15.79 6.74 -9.44
C GLU A 342 14.49 7.57 -9.38
N GLU A 343 14.19 8.24 -8.27
CA GLU A 343 13.00 9.09 -8.13
C GLU A 343 12.98 10.25 -9.15
N TYR A 344 14.16 10.66 -9.65
CA TYR A 344 14.30 11.74 -10.62
C TYR A 344 14.36 11.27 -12.07
N PHE A 345 14.97 10.11 -12.37
CA PHE A 345 15.10 9.64 -13.75
C PHE A 345 14.10 8.53 -14.13
N ILE A 346 13.61 7.75 -13.17
CA ILE A 346 12.41 6.91 -13.34
C ILE A 346 11.21 7.84 -13.21
N LYS A 347 10.22 7.62 -14.05
CA LYS A 347 8.99 8.40 -14.02
C LYS A 347 8.07 7.83 -12.95
N ASN A 348 7.78 8.59 -11.91
CA ASN A 348 6.80 8.17 -10.91
C ASN A 348 5.43 8.03 -11.57
N GLN A 349 4.88 6.82 -11.52
CA GLN A 349 3.45 6.61 -11.64
C GLN A 349 2.82 6.94 -10.28
N ASP A 350 2.91 8.20 -9.85
CA ASP A 350 2.20 8.61 -8.63
C ASP A 350 0.71 8.39 -8.87
N TYR A 351 0.07 7.60 -8.00
CA TYR A 351 -1.37 7.31 -8.03
C TYR A 351 -2.24 8.59 -8.09
N TRP A 352 -1.67 9.73 -7.67
CA TRP A 352 -2.30 11.04 -7.56
C TRP A 352 -1.81 12.09 -8.57
N SER A 353 -0.76 11.79 -9.34
CA SER A 353 -0.23 12.72 -10.34
C SER A 353 -0.90 12.49 -11.70
N LYS A 354 -1.13 13.56 -12.47
CA LYS A 354 -1.46 13.40 -13.88
C LYS A 354 -0.31 12.64 -14.54
N PRO A 355 -0.54 11.51 -15.24
CA PRO A 355 0.53 10.80 -15.90
C PRO A 355 1.19 11.77 -16.88
N ASP A 356 2.44 12.16 -16.61
CA ASP A 356 3.28 12.72 -17.65
C ASP A 356 3.27 11.70 -18.81
N SER A 357 3.25 12.13 -20.07
CA SER A 357 3.14 11.23 -21.22
C SER A 357 4.44 10.45 -21.47
N GLY A 358 4.46 9.11 -21.34
CA GLY A 358 5.55 8.21 -21.80
C GLY A 358 6.30 7.41 -20.72
N TYR A 359 7.06 6.39 -21.10
CA TYR A 359 7.77 5.43 -20.21
C TYR A 359 9.30 5.50 -20.31
N ALA A 360 9.83 6.38 -21.16
CA ALA A 360 11.27 6.56 -21.32
C ALA A 360 11.95 7.02 -20.02
N LEU A 361 13.18 6.55 -19.79
CA LEU A 361 14.03 7.09 -18.73
C LEU A 361 14.34 8.57 -19.01
N ARG A 362 14.26 9.42 -17.98
CA ARG A 362 14.53 10.86 -18.09
C ARG A 362 16.04 11.11 -18.05
N THR A 363 16.73 10.88 -19.17
CA THR A 363 18.19 10.91 -19.26
C THR A 363 18.86 12.21 -18.79
N LYS A 364 18.15 13.34 -18.82
CA LYS A 364 18.65 14.65 -18.34
C LYS A 364 18.46 14.87 -16.83
N LYS A 365 17.97 13.87 -16.09
CA LYS A 365 17.66 13.96 -14.65
C LYS A 365 18.58 13.09 -13.78
N VAL A 366 19.53 12.38 -14.38
CA VAL A 366 20.58 11.69 -13.62
C VAL A 366 21.49 12.73 -12.99
N ASP A 367 21.84 12.55 -11.71
CA ASP A 367 22.87 13.34 -11.04
C ASP A 367 24.23 13.05 -11.67
N ILE A 368 24.77 14.07 -12.35
CA ILE A 368 26.04 13.95 -13.09
C ILE A 368 27.23 13.85 -12.14
N ASP A 369 27.16 14.43 -10.95
CA ASP A 369 28.26 14.40 -9.98
C ASP A 369 28.33 13.03 -9.32
N LEU A 370 27.19 12.42 -9.00
CA LEU A 370 27.14 11.01 -8.58
C LEU A 370 27.68 10.09 -9.68
N LEU A 371 27.24 10.26 -10.93
CA LEU A 371 27.72 9.46 -12.06
C LEU A 371 29.25 9.57 -12.23
N ASN A 372 29.78 10.81 -12.25
CA ASN A 372 31.22 11.06 -12.37
C ASN A 372 32.01 10.45 -11.21
N PHE A 373 31.52 10.60 -9.98
CA PHE A 373 32.16 10.03 -8.80
C PHE A 373 32.13 8.49 -8.83
N SER A 374 31.00 7.86 -9.17
CA SER A 374 30.91 6.40 -9.31
C SER A 374 31.85 5.88 -10.40
N GLN A 375 31.98 6.57 -11.54
CA GLN A 375 32.93 6.21 -12.59
C GLN A 375 34.38 6.34 -12.13
N LYS A 376 34.72 7.40 -11.40
CA LYS A 376 36.07 7.58 -10.84
C LYS A 376 36.45 6.39 -9.95
N VAL A 377 35.62 6.08 -8.95
CA VAL A 377 35.90 4.99 -8.00
C VAL A 377 35.93 3.63 -8.71
N ALA A 378 35.00 3.39 -9.65
CA ALA A 378 34.98 2.15 -10.44
C ALA A 378 36.23 1.95 -11.30
N ASN A 379 36.83 3.04 -11.82
CA ASN A 379 38.05 2.98 -12.61
C ASN A 379 39.31 2.84 -11.74
N GLU A 380 39.33 3.45 -10.55
CA GLU A 380 40.43 3.27 -9.58
C GLU A 380 40.45 1.84 -9.00
N GLY A 381 39.28 1.21 -8.85
CA GLY A 381 39.17 -0.21 -8.46
C GLY A 381 39.64 -0.53 -7.04
N ASN A 382 39.92 0.49 -6.20
CA ASN A 382 40.46 0.34 -4.85
C ASN A 382 39.38 0.27 -3.76
N SER A 383 38.10 0.30 -4.13
CA SER A 383 36.99 0.16 -3.19
C SER A 383 36.91 -1.24 -2.57
N ASN A 384 36.26 -1.37 -1.41
CA ASN A 384 36.01 -2.69 -0.79
C ASN A 384 35.25 -3.67 -1.70
N LYS A 385 34.28 -3.16 -2.48
CA LYS A 385 33.45 -3.94 -3.43
C LYS A 385 33.50 -3.35 -4.84
N PRO A 386 34.57 -3.61 -5.63
CA PRO A 386 34.70 -3.03 -6.97
C PRO A 386 33.54 -3.37 -7.91
N TYR A 387 32.92 -4.54 -7.78
CA TYR A 387 31.77 -4.94 -8.60
C TYR A 387 30.58 -4.01 -8.39
N LEU A 388 30.33 -3.54 -7.15
CA LEU A 388 29.19 -2.70 -6.81
C LEU A 388 29.32 -1.32 -7.46
N TRP A 389 30.52 -0.73 -7.43
CA TRP A 389 30.81 0.54 -8.10
C TRP A 389 30.69 0.43 -9.62
N ASN A 390 31.15 -0.68 -10.20
CA ASN A 390 30.98 -0.94 -11.63
C ASN A 390 29.50 -1.16 -12.00
N LEU A 391 28.74 -1.86 -11.16
CA LEU A 391 27.30 -2.07 -11.36
C LEU A 391 26.54 -0.74 -11.37
N VAL A 392 26.80 0.11 -10.38
CA VAL A 392 26.21 1.45 -10.28
C VAL A 392 26.63 2.35 -11.44
N ALA A 393 27.92 2.39 -11.80
CA ALA A 393 28.38 3.15 -12.95
C ALA A 393 27.70 2.65 -14.24
N GLY A 394 27.52 1.34 -14.39
CA GLY A 394 26.81 0.72 -15.51
C GLY A 394 25.35 1.16 -15.60
N TYR A 395 24.65 1.16 -14.47
CA TYR A 395 23.25 1.56 -14.38
C TYR A 395 23.03 3.07 -14.60
N LEU A 396 23.83 3.93 -13.97
CA LEU A 396 23.72 5.39 -14.16
C LEU A 396 24.07 5.81 -15.59
N ASN A 397 25.03 5.13 -16.25
CA ASN A 397 25.28 5.36 -17.68
C ASN A 397 24.11 4.91 -18.57
N LEU A 398 23.44 3.81 -18.23
CA LEU A 398 22.21 3.40 -18.90
C LEU A 398 21.13 4.46 -18.74
N ALA A 399 20.89 4.92 -17.52
CA ALA A 399 19.91 5.97 -17.23
C ALA A 399 20.23 7.29 -17.93
N GLN A 400 21.51 7.62 -18.14
CA GLN A 400 21.99 8.79 -18.87
C GLN A 400 21.87 8.63 -20.41
N GLY A 401 21.59 7.43 -20.93
CA GLY A 401 21.58 7.12 -22.36
C GLY A 401 22.97 6.81 -22.95
N SER A 402 23.98 6.65 -22.12
CA SER A 402 25.36 6.31 -22.49
C SER A 402 25.57 4.79 -22.60
N TYR A 403 24.83 4.12 -23.50
CA TYR A 403 24.74 2.65 -23.54
C TYR A 403 26.08 1.92 -23.72
N LYS A 404 27.02 2.48 -24.50
CA LYS A 404 28.37 1.89 -24.67
C LYS A 404 29.18 1.93 -23.37
N GLN A 405 29.07 3.02 -22.61
CA GLN A 405 29.73 3.13 -21.31
C GLN A 405 29.04 2.22 -20.29
N SER A 406 27.71 2.13 -20.33
CA SER A 406 26.93 1.21 -19.50
C SER A 406 27.46 -0.22 -19.66
N GLU A 407 27.52 -0.75 -20.88
CA GLU A 407 28.02 -2.12 -21.10
C GLU A 407 29.45 -2.30 -20.61
N LYS A 408 30.36 -1.35 -20.88
CA LYS A 408 31.76 -1.40 -20.37
C LYS A 408 31.82 -1.62 -18.86
N TYR A 409 31.02 -0.89 -18.08
CA TYR A 409 31.02 -1.04 -16.62
C TYR A 409 30.26 -2.30 -16.17
N LEU A 410 29.16 -2.67 -16.84
CA LEU A 410 28.42 -3.90 -16.53
C LEU A 410 29.27 -5.15 -16.76
N SER A 411 30.06 -5.23 -17.85
CA SER A 411 30.97 -6.37 -18.06
C SER A 411 32.06 -6.44 -16.97
N LYS A 412 32.57 -5.29 -16.50
CA LYS A 412 33.50 -5.25 -15.37
C LYS A 412 32.85 -5.74 -14.07
N ALA A 413 31.62 -5.31 -13.79
CA ALA A 413 30.85 -5.77 -12.63
C ALA A 413 30.67 -7.29 -12.67
N GLU A 414 30.27 -7.85 -13.81
CA GLU A 414 30.12 -9.29 -14.04
C GLU A 414 31.43 -10.06 -13.78
N SER A 415 32.56 -9.55 -14.24
CA SER A 415 33.87 -10.19 -14.02
C SER A 415 34.36 -10.14 -12.56
N THR A 416 33.89 -9.16 -11.78
CA THR A 416 34.38 -8.89 -10.41
C THR A 416 33.39 -9.31 -9.32
N SER A 417 32.15 -9.65 -9.67
CA SER A 417 31.11 -10.14 -8.76
C SER A 417 31.37 -11.56 -8.24
N LYS A 418 32.35 -12.28 -8.81
CA LYS A 418 32.70 -13.67 -8.49
C LYS A 418 31.52 -14.63 -8.59
N GLY A 419 30.56 -14.37 -9.47
CA GLY A 419 29.42 -15.24 -9.70
C GLY A 419 28.23 -15.02 -8.76
N ASP A 420 28.16 -13.88 -8.07
CA ASP A 420 26.97 -13.48 -7.31
C ASP A 420 25.73 -13.47 -8.22
N GLU A 421 24.74 -14.31 -7.87
CA GLU A 421 23.54 -14.54 -8.68
C GLU A 421 22.71 -13.26 -8.83
N LEU A 422 22.43 -12.56 -7.72
CA LEU A 422 21.62 -11.34 -7.75
C LEU A 422 22.27 -10.24 -8.59
N VAL A 423 23.59 -10.07 -8.46
CA VAL A 423 24.35 -9.11 -9.27
C VAL A 423 24.26 -9.47 -10.75
N ASN A 424 24.46 -10.73 -11.12
CA ASN A 424 24.43 -11.16 -12.52
C ASN A 424 23.04 -11.05 -13.14
N GLU A 425 21.99 -11.38 -12.38
CA GLU A 425 20.61 -11.20 -12.83
C GLU A 425 20.28 -9.71 -13.01
N GLN A 426 20.74 -8.83 -12.12
CA GLN A 426 20.53 -7.40 -12.26
C GLN A 426 21.30 -6.80 -13.46
N ILE A 427 22.52 -7.27 -13.72
CA ILE A 427 23.28 -6.91 -14.93
C ILE A 427 22.48 -7.31 -16.19
N ARG A 428 21.94 -8.53 -16.21
CA ARG A 428 21.10 -8.99 -17.32
C ARG A 428 19.87 -8.10 -17.48
N ALA A 429 19.17 -7.76 -16.39
CA ALA A 429 18.03 -6.86 -16.43
C ALA A 429 18.40 -5.48 -17.02
N PHE A 430 19.51 -4.88 -16.60
CA PHE A 430 19.99 -3.61 -17.16
C PHE A 430 20.36 -3.70 -18.65
N ARG A 431 20.92 -4.83 -19.10
CA ARG A 431 21.15 -5.08 -20.54
C ARG A 431 19.83 -5.15 -21.33
N ILE A 432 18.79 -5.76 -20.76
CA ILE A 432 17.43 -5.77 -21.37
C ILE A 432 16.90 -4.35 -21.49
N MET A 433 16.99 -3.55 -20.43
CA MET A 433 16.57 -2.14 -20.45
C MET A 433 17.31 -1.32 -21.52
N SER A 434 18.64 -1.46 -21.57
CA SER A 434 19.51 -0.83 -22.58
C SER A 434 19.09 -1.18 -24.00
N ARG A 435 18.76 -2.45 -24.24
CA ARG A 435 18.32 -2.96 -25.53
C ARG A 435 16.96 -2.37 -25.93
N ILE A 436 16.01 -2.30 -25.00
CA ILE A 436 14.68 -1.71 -25.25
C ILE A 436 14.81 -0.23 -25.58
N GLU A 437 15.61 0.54 -24.84
CA GLU A 437 15.78 1.97 -25.13
C GLU A 437 16.38 2.20 -26.52
N GLN A 438 17.40 1.41 -26.90
CA GLN A 438 18.03 1.46 -28.22
C GLN A 438 17.18 0.86 -29.36
N TYR A 439 16.04 0.23 -29.05
CA TYR A 439 15.16 -0.35 -30.05
C TYR A 439 14.36 0.75 -30.77
N THR A 440 14.74 1.06 -32.01
CA THR A 440 14.27 2.25 -32.75
C THR A 440 13.20 1.95 -33.81
N LYS A 441 13.07 0.69 -34.25
CA LYS A 441 12.04 0.26 -35.21
C LYS A 441 11.72 -1.24 -35.08
N PRO A 442 10.52 -1.70 -35.48
CA PRO A 442 10.18 -3.12 -35.50
C PRO A 442 11.14 -3.94 -36.39
N GLU A 443 11.58 -5.09 -35.88
CA GLU A 443 12.48 -6.01 -36.59
C GLU A 443 12.35 -7.42 -35.99
N THR A 444 11.97 -8.41 -36.82
CA THR A 444 11.65 -9.78 -36.38
C THR A 444 12.74 -10.44 -35.54
N LYS A 445 14.02 -10.24 -35.90
CA LYS A 445 15.14 -10.80 -35.13
C LYS A 445 15.20 -10.21 -33.72
N THR A 446 15.16 -8.88 -33.63
CA THR A 446 15.21 -8.17 -32.35
C THR A 446 13.98 -8.46 -31.49
N GLU A 447 12.80 -8.57 -32.11
CA GLU A 447 11.55 -8.99 -31.46
C GLU A 447 11.67 -10.38 -30.83
N GLY A 448 12.18 -11.37 -31.57
CA GLY A 448 12.35 -12.74 -31.08
C GLY A 448 13.36 -12.86 -29.94
N GLU A 449 14.43 -12.07 -29.98
CA GLU A 449 15.39 -12.00 -28.88
C GLU A 449 14.82 -11.28 -27.65
N LEU A 450 14.08 -10.18 -27.83
CA LEU A 450 13.39 -9.49 -26.73
C LEU A 450 12.34 -10.38 -26.06
N ALA A 451 11.58 -11.17 -26.83
CA ALA A 451 10.59 -12.10 -26.29
C ALA A 451 11.23 -13.06 -25.27
N LYS A 452 12.38 -13.66 -25.60
CA LYS A 452 13.11 -14.58 -24.71
C LYS A 452 13.56 -13.90 -23.42
N GLU A 453 14.06 -12.68 -23.54
CA GLU A 453 14.52 -11.89 -22.38
C GLU A 453 13.36 -11.44 -21.48
N LEU A 454 12.22 -11.04 -22.05
CA LEU A 454 11.04 -10.64 -21.28
C LEU A 454 10.35 -11.84 -20.61
N ILE A 455 10.35 -13.01 -21.26
CA ILE A 455 9.91 -14.27 -20.62
C ILE A 455 10.80 -14.58 -19.42
N TRP A 456 12.12 -14.43 -19.54
CA TRP A 456 13.01 -14.60 -18.39
C TRP A 456 12.70 -13.57 -17.31
N LEU A 457 12.58 -12.29 -17.65
CA LEU A 457 12.34 -11.20 -16.69
C LEU A 457 11.00 -11.35 -15.93
N GLY A 458 9.96 -11.87 -16.59
CA GLY A 458 8.63 -12.06 -16.01
C GLY A 458 8.43 -13.34 -15.17
N LYS A 459 9.46 -14.14 -14.92
CA LYS A 459 9.33 -15.36 -14.09
C LYS A 459 9.05 -15.03 -12.63
N GLU A 460 8.08 -15.72 -12.03
CA GLU A 460 7.78 -15.60 -10.60
C GLU A 460 8.87 -16.18 -9.68
N SER A 461 9.73 -17.06 -10.21
CA SER A 461 10.78 -17.76 -9.45
C SER A 461 11.99 -16.88 -9.08
N HIS A 462 12.04 -15.63 -9.53
CA HIS A 462 13.14 -14.72 -9.24
C HIS A 462 13.24 -14.41 -7.76
N ASN A 463 14.46 -14.13 -7.28
CA ASN A 463 14.64 -13.53 -5.96
C ASN A 463 13.85 -12.22 -5.89
N PRO A 464 12.95 -12.01 -4.91
CA PRO A 464 12.17 -10.77 -4.80
C PRO A 464 13.03 -9.50 -4.76
N SER A 465 14.26 -9.61 -4.23
CA SER A 465 15.23 -8.53 -4.18
C SER A 465 15.64 -8.03 -5.57
N LEU A 466 15.55 -8.85 -6.63
CA LEU A 466 15.89 -8.45 -7.99
C LEU A 466 14.99 -7.32 -8.52
N ARG A 467 13.78 -7.17 -7.99
CA ARG A 467 12.77 -6.21 -8.47
C ARG A 467 12.39 -6.44 -9.94
N SER A 468 12.47 -7.69 -10.40
CA SER A 468 12.13 -8.10 -11.76
C SER A 468 10.73 -7.67 -12.17
N GLY A 469 9.75 -7.70 -11.25
CA GLY A 469 8.39 -7.22 -11.50
C GLY A 469 8.32 -5.74 -11.91
N CYS A 470 9.09 -4.87 -11.23
CA CYS A 470 9.15 -3.43 -11.56
C CYS A 470 9.78 -3.21 -12.94
N ILE A 471 10.90 -3.88 -13.20
CA ILE A 471 11.62 -3.77 -14.48
C ILE A 471 10.77 -4.36 -15.62
N ASN A 472 10.07 -5.48 -15.39
CA ASN A 472 9.19 -6.11 -16.38
C ASN A 472 8.01 -5.18 -16.72
N SER A 473 7.34 -4.63 -15.71
CA SER A 473 6.24 -3.67 -15.92
C SER A 473 6.70 -2.46 -16.74
N TRP A 474 7.85 -1.88 -16.40
CA TRP A 474 8.46 -0.80 -17.17
C TRP A 474 8.78 -1.24 -18.61
N ALA A 475 9.39 -2.40 -18.80
CA ALA A 475 9.81 -2.91 -20.10
C ALA A 475 8.62 -3.09 -21.05
N LEU A 476 7.53 -3.70 -20.55
CA LEU A 476 6.29 -3.89 -21.32
C LEU A 476 5.64 -2.55 -21.67
N SER A 477 5.54 -1.63 -20.71
CA SER A 477 4.95 -0.30 -20.92
C SER A 477 5.78 0.53 -21.91
N ARG A 478 7.11 0.45 -21.82
CA ARG A 478 8.04 1.15 -22.71
C ARG A 478 8.00 0.61 -24.13
N LEU A 479 7.89 -0.71 -24.31
CA LEU A 479 7.67 -1.31 -25.62
C LEU A 479 6.29 -0.93 -26.16
N SER A 480 5.24 -0.94 -25.34
CA SER A 480 3.89 -0.50 -25.74
C SER A 480 3.91 0.93 -26.30
N GLU A 481 4.58 1.85 -25.63
CA GLU A 481 4.78 3.22 -26.11
C GLU A 481 5.50 3.25 -27.47
N LYS A 482 6.57 2.47 -27.64
CA LYS A 482 7.33 2.42 -28.90
C LYS A 482 6.48 1.89 -30.05
N TYR A 483 5.77 0.77 -29.88
CA TYR A 483 4.87 0.24 -30.92
C TYR A 483 3.75 1.21 -31.29
N ARG A 484 3.20 1.92 -30.30
CA ARG A 484 2.20 2.97 -30.54
C ARG A 484 2.77 4.09 -31.40
N ASN A 485 3.98 4.54 -31.09
CA ASN A 485 4.68 5.58 -31.86
C ASN A 485 5.08 5.11 -33.27
N TRP A 486 5.24 3.81 -33.48
CA TRP A 486 5.46 3.20 -34.80
C TRP A 486 4.15 2.89 -35.56
N GLY A 487 2.99 3.20 -34.98
CA GLY A 487 1.68 3.00 -35.61
C GLY A 487 1.07 1.61 -35.43
N ASP A 488 1.67 0.72 -34.63
CA ASP A 488 1.14 -0.62 -34.34
C ASP A 488 0.40 -0.61 -32.98
N SER A 489 -0.86 -0.14 -33.02
CA SER A 489 -1.71 -0.06 -31.82
C SER A 489 -2.05 -1.44 -31.24
N VAL A 490 -2.07 -2.49 -32.06
CA VAL A 490 -2.44 -3.85 -31.64
C VAL A 490 -1.33 -4.47 -30.80
N LYS A 491 -0.09 -4.47 -31.29
CA LYS A 491 1.06 -4.95 -30.49
C LYS A 491 1.24 -4.11 -29.23
N ALA A 492 1.05 -2.80 -29.34
CA ALA A 492 1.10 -1.90 -28.18
C ALA A 492 0.07 -2.29 -27.11
N GLN A 493 -1.17 -2.60 -27.51
CA GLN A 493 -2.23 -3.02 -26.60
C GLN A 493 -1.96 -4.40 -25.97
N CYS A 494 -1.38 -5.35 -26.73
CA CYS A 494 -1.02 -6.66 -26.19
C CYS A 494 0.09 -6.58 -25.12
N LEU A 495 1.04 -5.66 -25.28
CA LEU A 495 2.14 -5.44 -24.32
C LEU A 495 1.65 -4.79 -23.02
N ASP A 496 0.70 -3.86 -23.11
CA ASP A 496 0.13 -3.20 -21.94
C ASP A 496 -1.35 -2.83 -22.20
N TYR A 497 -2.25 -3.69 -21.74
CA TYR A 497 -3.68 -3.58 -22.00
C TYR A 497 -4.37 -2.46 -21.18
N ASN A 498 -3.74 -1.98 -20.10
CA ASN A 498 -4.32 -0.98 -19.21
C ASN A 498 -4.16 0.46 -19.72
N GLN A 499 -3.22 0.69 -20.65
CA GLN A 499 -2.92 2.03 -21.16
C GLN A 499 -4.05 2.69 -21.93
N ASN A 500 -4.71 1.91 -22.78
CA ASN A 500 -5.77 2.42 -23.65
C ASN A 500 -7.06 1.66 -23.39
N LYS A 501 -7.77 2.05 -22.33
CA LYS A 501 -9.08 1.49 -22.01
C LYS A 501 -10.11 1.66 -23.14
N LEU A 502 -9.92 2.64 -24.03
CA LEU A 502 -10.80 2.90 -25.18
C LEU A 502 -10.44 2.07 -26.42
N PHE A 503 -9.36 1.27 -26.38
CA PHE A 503 -8.91 0.46 -27.51
C PHE A 503 -10.05 -0.41 -28.06
N TYR A 504 -10.81 -1.06 -27.17
CA TYR A 504 -11.89 -1.97 -27.52
C TYR A 504 -13.19 -1.26 -27.94
N ASP A 505 -13.31 0.05 -27.74
CA ASP A 505 -14.50 0.78 -28.20
C ASP A 505 -14.50 0.95 -29.73
N ASN A 506 -13.33 0.87 -30.35
CA ASN A 506 -13.15 0.84 -31.81
C ASN A 506 -13.21 -0.61 -32.34
N GLN A 507 -14.15 -0.87 -33.26
CA GLN A 507 -14.32 -2.20 -33.84
C GLN A 507 -13.13 -2.64 -34.70
N GLU A 508 -12.47 -1.71 -35.39
CA GLU A 508 -11.29 -2.01 -36.22
C GLU A 508 -10.10 -2.47 -35.37
N ASN A 509 -9.95 -1.93 -34.17
CA ASN A 509 -8.93 -2.37 -33.23
C ASN A 509 -9.19 -3.81 -32.76
N ILE A 510 -10.45 -4.14 -32.43
CA ILE A 510 -10.83 -5.52 -32.06
C ILE A 510 -10.60 -6.47 -33.24
N ASN A 511 -11.01 -6.09 -34.45
CA ASN A 511 -10.80 -6.91 -35.65
C ASN A 511 -9.30 -7.16 -35.90
N SER A 512 -8.48 -6.12 -35.81
CA SER A 512 -7.03 -6.23 -36.01
C SER A 512 -6.37 -7.11 -34.94
N LEU A 513 -6.84 -7.05 -33.70
CA LEU A 513 -6.40 -7.95 -32.63
C LEU A 513 -6.81 -9.40 -32.89
N ILE A 514 -8.03 -9.66 -33.36
CA ILE A 514 -8.47 -11.00 -33.75
C ILE A 514 -7.61 -11.53 -34.91
N VAL A 515 -7.28 -10.71 -35.91
CA VAL A 515 -6.37 -11.08 -37.00
C VAL A 515 -5.00 -11.50 -36.47
N LEU A 516 -4.46 -10.77 -35.49
CA LEU A 516 -3.20 -11.14 -34.84
C LEU A 516 -3.32 -12.47 -34.08
N ILE A 517 -4.42 -12.68 -33.34
CA ILE A 517 -4.71 -13.92 -32.62
C ILE A 517 -4.88 -15.12 -33.56
N ASP A 518 -5.50 -14.94 -34.72
CA ASP A 518 -5.82 -16.01 -35.67
C ASP A 518 -4.67 -16.30 -36.65
N LYS A 519 -3.65 -15.44 -36.72
CA LYS A 519 -2.49 -15.60 -37.61
C LYS A 519 -1.84 -17.00 -37.45
N PRO A 520 -1.70 -17.83 -38.50
CA PRO A 520 -1.18 -19.20 -38.35
C PRO A 520 0.34 -19.22 -38.03
N ASN A 521 1.12 -18.42 -38.75
CA ASN A 521 2.58 -18.37 -38.61
C ASN A 521 3.02 -17.20 -37.73
N LYS A 522 2.74 -17.29 -36.43
CA LYS A 522 3.13 -16.27 -35.44
C LYS A 522 4.62 -16.32 -35.16
N THR A 523 5.24 -15.15 -35.10
CA THR A 523 6.60 -15.00 -34.56
C THR A 523 6.61 -15.31 -33.05
N ASP A 524 7.78 -15.58 -32.49
CA ASP A 524 7.92 -15.83 -31.04
C ASP A 524 7.47 -14.63 -30.20
N PHE A 525 7.70 -13.41 -30.71
CA PHE A 525 7.23 -12.19 -30.06
C PHE A 525 5.71 -12.05 -30.10
N GLU A 526 5.07 -12.36 -31.23
CA GLU A 526 3.61 -12.34 -31.33
C GLU A 526 2.97 -13.37 -30.39
N LYS A 527 3.53 -14.59 -30.28
CA LYS A 527 3.07 -15.58 -29.29
C LYS A 527 3.19 -15.05 -27.87
N PHE A 528 4.34 -14.43 -27.56
CA PHE A 528 4.60 -13.86 -26.24
C PHE A 528 3.58 -12.77 -25.88
N ILE A 529 3.41 -11.74 -26.71
CA ILE A 529 2.51 -10.61 -26.38
C ILE A 529 1.03 -11.02 -26.37
N ILE A 530 0.61 -11.99 -27.20
CA ILE A 530 -0.75 -12.54 -27.13
C ILE A 530 -0.97 -13.26 -25.80
N GLY A 531 0.05 -13.97 -25.29
CA GLY A 531 0.00 -14.61 -23.98
C GLY A 531 -0.11 -13.63 -22.80
N LEU A 532 0.32 -12.37 -22.97
CA LEU A 532 0.14 -11.31 -21.98
C LEU A 532 -1.26 -10.69 -22.00
N HIS A 533 -1.95 -10.77 -23.14
CA HIS A 533 -3.24 -10.11 -23.33
C HIS A 533 -4.34 -10.85 -22.55
N PRO A 534 -5.13 -10.17 -21.69
CA PRO A 534 -6.03 -10.83 -20.75
C PRO A 534 -7.29 -11.40 -21.41
N TYR A 535 -7.65 -10.93 -22.61
CA TYR A 535 -8.91 -11.31 -23.24
C TYR A 535 -8.69 -12.36 -24.32
N SER A 536 -9.41 -13.47 -24.20
CA SER A 536 -9.46 -14.53 -25.20
C SER A 536 -10.21 -14.09 -26.45
N ARG A 537 -10.02 -14.84 -27.54
CA ARG A 537 -10.82 -14.67 -28.77
C ARG A 537 -12.32 -14.69 -28.48
N ALA A 538 -12.81 -15.65 -27.71
CA ALA A 538 -14.23 -15.75 -27.33
C ALA A 538 -14.72 -14.53 -26.53
N THR A 539 -13.86 -13.93 -25.69
CA THR A 539 -14.20 -12.69 -24.97
C THR A 539 -14.40 -11.52 -25.93
N LEU A 540 -13.54 -11.40 -26.95
CA LEU A 540 -13.65 -10.34 -27.97
C LEU A 540 -14.92 -10.49 -28.82
N PHE A 541 -15.25 -11.72 -29.24
CA PHE A 541 -16.48 -12.01 -29.99
C PHE A 541 -17.73 -11.77 -29.14
N THR A 542 -17.72 -12.20 -27.87
CA THR A 542 -18.81 -11.92 -26.92
C THR A 542 -19.02 -10.42 -26.75
N TYR A 543 -17.95 -9.63 -26.61
CA TYR A 543 -18.08 -8.17 -26.49
C TYR A 543 -18.64 -7.53 -27.78
N LYS A 544 -18.22 -7.99 -28.96
CA LYS A 544 -18.82 -7.55 -30.24
C LYS A 544 -20.32 -7.89 -30.31
N ALA A 545 -20.70 -9.10 -29.89
CA ALA A 545 -22.10 -9.52 -29.83
C ALA A 545 -22.91 -8.64 -28.87
N ILE A 546 -22.41 -8.39 -27.64
CA ILE A 546 -23.04 -7.46 -26.68
C ILE A 546 -23.34 -6.13 -27.35
N ARG A 547 -22.37 -5.52 -28.03
CA ARG A 547 -22.61 -4.24 -28.74
C ARG A 547 -23.73 -4.33 -29.77
N LEU A 548 -23.86 -5.43 -30.51
CA LEU A 548 -24.94 -5.64 -31.48
C LEU A 548 -26.30 -5.84 -30.79
N ILE A 549 -26.34 -6.53 -29.64
CA ILE A 549 -27.56 -6.69 -28.82
C ILE A 549 -28.09 -5.32 -28.40
N TYR A 550 -27.22 -4.41 -27.92
CA TYR A 550 -27.61 -3.05 -27.52
C TYR A 550 -27.83 -2.09 -28.70
N GLN A 551 -27.52 -2.51 -29.92
CA GLN A 551 -27.97 -1.87 -31.16
C GLN A 551 -29.27 -2.49 -31.69
N TYR A 552 -29.84 -3.46 -30.97
CA TYR A 552 -31.04 -4.22 -31.32
C TYR A 552 -30.92 -4.99 -32.65
N LYS A 553 -29.69 -5.37 -33.02
CA LYS A 553 -29.35 -6.16 -34.20
C LYS A 553 -29.22 -7.64 -33.83
N PHE A 554 -30.33 -8.25 -33.41
CA PHE A 554 -30.32 -9.57 -32.78
C PHE A 554 -29.79 -10.69 -33.69
N GLN A 555 -30.15 -10.71 -34.97
CA GLN A 555 -29.62 -11.70 -35.91
C GLN A 555 -28.09 -11.58 -36.06
N GLU A 556 -27.59 -10.36 -36.30
CA GLU A 556 -26.13 -10.11 -36.39
C GLU A 556 -25.40 -10.49 -35.08
N ALA A 557 -26.04 -10.29 -33.93
CA ALA A 557 -25.49 -10.69 -32.64
C ALA A 557 -25.39 -12.22 -32.49
N LEU A 558 -26.40 -12.97 -32.93
CA LEU A 558 -26.37 -14.44 -32.96
C LEU A 558 -25.29 -14.94 -33.91
N ASP A 559 -25.22 -14.38 -35.13
CA ASP A 559 -24.19 -14.72 -36.11
C ASP A 559 -22.78 -14.46 -35.55
N MET A 560 -22.62 -13.38 -34.77
CA MET A 560 -21.35 -13.07 -34.08
C MET A 560 -21.01 -14.08 -32.98
N ILE A 561 -21.99 -14.55 -32.22
CA ILE A 561 -21.77 -15.59 -31.20
C ILE A 561 -21.39 -16.91 -31.87
N ASP A 562 -22.11 -17.30 -32.92
CA ASP A 562 -21.91 -18.56 -33.65
C ASP A 562 -20.56 -18.61 -34.38
N ALA A 563 -20.01 -17.45 -34.76
CA ALA A 563 -18.71 -17.34 -35.42
C ALA A 563 -17.49 -17.71 -34.52
N CYS A 564 -17.67 -17.88 -33.20
CA CYS A 564 -16.60 -18.28 -32.30
C CYS A 564 -17.10 -19.19 -31.18
N PRO A 565 -16.66 -20.47 -31.11
CA PRO A 565 -16.99 -21.36 -30.01
C PRO A 565 -16.71 -20.74 -28.64
N ASN A 566 -17.55 -21.07 -27.67
CA ASN A 566 -17.51 -20.55 -26.30
C ASN A 566 -17.80 -19.04 -26.13
N SER A 567 -18.22 -18.33 -27.19
CA SER A 567 -18.74 -16.97 -27.07
C SER A 567 -20.20 -16.99 -26.63
N GLY A 568 -20.66 -15.96 -25.92
CA GLY A 568 -22.10 -15.81 -25.59
C GLY A 568 -22.69 -16.87 -24.65
N ASN A 569 -21.85 -17.70 -24.00
CA ASN A 569 -22.28 -18.77 -23.11
C ASN A 569 -22.47 -18.33 -21.65
N GLY A 570 -22.37 -17.03 -21.35
CA GLY A 570 -22.65 -16.49 -20.02
C GLY A 570 -24.11 -16.74 -19.66
N GLY A 571 -24.35 -17.46 -18.56
CA GLY A 571 -25.69 -17.70 -18.02
C GLY A 571 -26.26 -16.45 -17.36
N LEU A 572 -27.56 -16.24 -17.53
CA LEU A 572 -28.32 -15.22 -16.81
C LEU A 572 -28.82 -15.80 -15.49
N GLN A 573 -28.78 -15.00 -14.43
CA GLN A 573 -29.16 -15.43 -13.08
C GLN A 573 -30.68 -15.52 -12.87
N ALA A 574 -31.46 -14.91 -13.76
CA ALA A 574 -32.92 -14.92 -13.75
C ALA A 574 -33.49 -15.07 -15.15
N ASP A 575 -34.78 -15.42 -15.22
CA ASP A 575 -35.55 -15.33 -16.47
C ASP A 575 -35.72 -13.85 -16.86
N PRO A 576 -35.13 -13.42 -17.99
CA PRO A 576 -35.15 -12.04 -18.44
C PRO A 576 -36.53 -11.57 -18.92
N PHE A 577 -37.52 -12.46 -19.06
CA PHE A 577 -38.86 -12.14 -19.53
C PHE A 577 -39.87 -11.98 -18.38
N ILE A 578 -39.48 -12.29 -17.14
CA ILE A 578 -40.28 -12.05 -15.93
C ILE A 578 -40.18 -10.59 -15.50
N ILE A 579 -41.31 -10.00 -15.07
CA ILE A 579 -41.33 -8.63 -14.59
C ILE A 579 -42.26 -8.46 -13.39
N HIS A 580 -41.82 -7.64 -12.44
CA HIS A 580 -42.51 -7.38 -11.18
C HIS A 580 -42.84 -5.89 -11.00
N ILE A 581 -43.80 -5.61 -10.11
CA ILE A 581 -44.13 -4.22 -9.74
C ILE A 581 -42.94 -3.59 -9.01
N ASN A 582 -42.39 -4.30 -8.03
CA ASN A 582 -41.15 -3.95 -7.34
C ASN A 582 -40.01 -4.81 -7.88
N ASP A 583 -38.95 -4.17 -8.36
CA ASP A 583 -37.73 -4.87 -8.80
C ASP A 583 -36.98 -5.40 -7.57
N CYS A 584 -36.76 -6.73 -7.52
CA CYS A 584 -35.92 -7.39 -6.52
C CYS A 584 -35.03 -8.42 -7.22
N HIS A 585 -33.89 -7.98 -7.74
CA HIS A 585 -32.97 -8.86 -8.49
C HIS A 585 -32.54 -10.05 -7.65
N ASP A 586 -32.16 -9.83 -6.38
CA ASP A 586 -31.79 -10.92 -5.48
C ASP A 586 -32.94 -11.91 -5.22
N CYS A 587 -34.20 -11.47 -5.29
CA CYS A 587 -35.34 -12.36 -5.16
C CYS A 587 -35.45 -13.27 -6.39
N ASP A 588 -35.32 -12.67 -7.58
CA ASP A 588 -35.39 -13.39 -8.85
C ASP A 588 -34.23 -14.40 -8.95
N PHE A 589 -33.02 -14.03 -8.50
CA PHE A 589 -31.84 -14.91 -8.50
C PHE A 589 -31.96 -16.11 -7.57
N ARG A 590 -32.80 -16.02 -6.54
CA ARG A 590 -33.03 -17.09 -5.55
C ARG A 590 -34.12 -18.08 -5.94
N LEU A 591 -34.79 -17.89 -7.08
CA LEU A 591 -35.84 -18.79 -7.53
C LEU A 591 -35.25 -20.14 -7.97
N GLU A 592 -35.66 -21.23 -7.31
CA GLU A 592 -35.13 -22.59 -7.50
C GLU A 592 -35.41 -23.19 -8.90
N ASN A 593 -36.34 -22.62 -9.67
CA ASN A 593 -36.80 -23.14 -10.98
C ASN A 593 -36.70 -22.10 -12.11
N ASN A 594 -35.72 -21.19 -12.08
CA ASN A 594 -35.52 -20.26 -13.20
C ASN A 594 -35.19 -21.02 -14.49
N GLU A 595 -35.83 -20.62 -15.60
CA GLU A 595 -35.38 -21.04 -16.93
C GLU A 595 -33.96 -20.49 -17.15
N VAL A 596 -33.02 -21.38 -17.43
CA VAL A 596 -31.60 -21.01 -17.59
C VAL A 596 -31.40 -20.42 -18.99
N PHE A 597 -31.47 -19.11 -19.09
CA PHE A 597 -31.10 -18.39 -20.30
C PHE A 597 -29.58 -18.19 -20.34
N SER A 598 -28.97 -18.42 -21.50
CA SER A 598 -27.68 -17.84 -21.84
C SER A 598 -27.89 -16.52 -22.59
N GLN A 599 -26.84 -15.73 -22.77
CA GLN A 599 -26.90 -14.58 -23.67
C GLN A 599 -27.40 -15.00 -25.06
N TYR A 600 -26.97 -16.16 -25.57
CA TYR A 600 -27.46 -16.69 -26.85
C TYR A 600 -28.97 -16.96 -26.86
N THR A 601 -29.47 -17.79 -25.92
CA THR A 601 -30.90 -18.19 -25.92
C THR A 601 -31.80 -16.99 -25.61
N PHE A 602 -31.33 -16.05 -24.80
CA PHE A 602 -32.02 -14.79 -24.57
C PHE A 602 -32.17 -13.97 -25.86
N VAL A 603 -31.08 -13.74 -26.60
CA VAL A 603 -31.12 -12.98 -27.85
C VAL A 603 -31.94 -13.69 -28.92
N GLN A 604 -31.83 -15.02 -29.00
CA GLN A 604 -32.65 -15.85 -29.88
C GLN A 604 -34.13 -15.65 -29.59
N ARG A 605 -34.51 -15.63 -28.30
CA ARG A 605 -35.89 -15.40 -27.89
C ARG A 605 -36.37 -13.97 -28.19
N LEU A 606 -35.53 -12.94 -28.02
CA LEU A 606 -35.87 -11.57 -28.42
C LEU A 606 -36.19 -11.49 -29.92
N LEU A 607 -35.35 -12.12 -30.76
CA LEU A 607 -35.55 -12.17 -32.21
C LEU A 607 -36.83 -12.91 -32.58
N GLU A 608 -37.09 -14.05 -31.94
CA GLU A 608 -38.34 -14.81 -32.14
C GLU A 608 -39.57 -13.96 -31.81
N LEU A 609 -39.57 -13.28 -30.66
CA LEU A 609 -40.67 -12.41 -30.23
C LEU A 609 -40.86 -11.23 -31.19
N GLN A 610 -39.77 -10.62 -31.67
CA GLN A 610 -39.82 -9.54 -32.65
C GLN A 610 -40.49 -9.99 -33.96
N ASN A 611 -40.13 -11.17 -34.46
CA ASN A 611 -40.72 -11.73 -35.66
C ASN A 611 -42.20 -12.12 -35.47
N LYS A 612 -42.52 -12.77 -34.33
CA LYS A 612 -43.89 -13.19 -34.00
C LYS A 612 -44.85 -12.02 -33.84
N ALA A 613 -44.40 -10.90 -33.30
CA ALA A 613 -45.21 -9.69 -33.17
C ALA A 613 -45.69 -9.14 -34.53
N ILE A 614 -44.97 -9.45 -35.61
CA ILE A 614 -45.34 -9.08 -36.99
C ILE A 614 -46.17 -10.20 -37.64
N SER A 615 -45.73 -11.45 -37.53
CA SER A 615 -46.33 -12.57 -38.25
C SER A 615 -47.65 -13.07 -37.64
N ASP A 616 -47.91 -12.79 -36.37
CA ASP A 616 -49.16 -13.15 -35.68
C ASP A 616 -49.79 -11.93 -34.99
N PRO A 617 -50.53 -11.10 -35.74
CA PRO A 617 -51.17 -9.89 -35.23
C PRO A 617 -52.17 -10.14 -34.09
N LYS A 618 -52.76 -11.35 -34.02
CA LYS A 618 -53.76 -11.70 -32.99
C LYS A 618 -53.15 -11.71 -31.58
N ASN A 619 -51.90 -12.16 -31.46
CA ASN A 619 -51.18 -12.24 -30.19
C ASN A 619 -50.09 -11.16 -30.05
N ALA A 620 -50.02 -10.21 -31.00
CA ALA A 620 -48.97 -9.19 -31.06
C ALA A 620 -48.81 -8.39 -29.75
N ALA A 621 -49.92 -8.08 -29.05
CA ALA A 621 -49.86 -7.38 -27.76
C ALA A 621 -49.00 -8.12 -26.72
N GLN A 622 -49.16 -9.44 -26.62
CA GLN A 622 -48.38 -10.27 -25.69
C GLN A 622 -46.91 -10.40 -26.13
N TYR A 623 -46.65 -10.53 -27.43
CA TYR A 623 -45.29 -10.59 -27.96
C TYR A 623 -44.54 -9.28 -27.74
N TYR A 624 -45.17 -8.13 -27.98
CA TYR A 624 -44.59 -6.83 -27.68
C TYR A 624 -44.31 -6.66 -26.19
N PHE A 625 -45.20 -7.14 -25.32
CA PHE A 625 -45.00 -7.04 -23.88
C PHE A 625 -43.83 -7.89 -23.39
N LEU A 626 -43.70 -9.14 -23.85
CA LEU A 626 -42.55 -9.98 -23.51
C LEU A 626 -41.24 -9.42 -24.09
N LEU A 627 -41.27 -8.92 -25.33
CA LEU A 627 -40.10 -8.26 -25.93
C LEU A 627 -39.68 -7.03 -25.11
N ALA A 628 -40.65 -6.23 -24.65
CA ALA A 628 -40.39 -5.07 -23.79
C ALA A 628 -39.80 -5.48 -22.43
N ASN A 629 -40.27 -6.58 -21.82
CA ASN A 629 -39.70 -7.12 -20.59
C ASN A 629 -38.24 -7.51 -20.77
N GLY A 630 -37.92 -8.28 -21.81
CA GLY A 630 -36.53 -8.66 -22.10
C GLY A 630 -35.64 -7.43 -22.31
N LEU A 631 -36.12 -6.45 -23.07
CA LEU A 631 -35.40 -5.20 -23.32
C LEU A 631 -35.22 -4.35 -22.05
N TYR A 632 -36.18 -4.33 -21.13
CA TYR A 632 -36.05 -3.68 -19.83
C TYR A 632 -35.03 -4.42 -18.96
N ASN A 633 -35.14 -5.74 -18.89
CA ASN A 633 -34.38 -6.56 -17.97
C ASN A 633 -32.90 -6.68 -18.35
N MET A 634 -32.53 -6.50 -19.61
CA MET A 634 -31.13 -6.40 -20.00
C MET A 634 -30.48 -5.07 -19.57
N THR A 635 -31.25 -4.03 -19.25
CA THR A 635 -30.67 -2.76 -18.74
C THR A 635 -30.10 -2.93 -17.32
N TYR A 636 -29.32 -1.95 -16.85
CA TYR A 636 -28.81 -1.86 -15.49
C TYR A 636 -29.90 -2.00 -14.41
N TYR A 637 -31.12 -1.58 -14.70
CA TYR A 637 -32.26 -1.63 -13.77
C TYR A 637 -32.93 -3.00 -13.70
N GLY A 638 -32.59 -3.88 -14.63
CA GLY A 638 -33.23 -5.16 -14.87
C GLY A 638 -32.59 -6.33 -14.14
N ASN A 639 -33.32 -7.44 -14.05
CA ASN A 639 -32.83 -8.69 -13.45
C ASN A 639 -31.88 -9.48 -14.38
N ALA A 640 -31.65 -9.03 -15.62
CA ALA A 640 -30.76 -9.66 -16.58
C ALA A 640 -29.61 -8.74 -17.00
N HIS A 641 -29.16 -7.87 -16.08
CA HIS A 641 -28.03 -6.97 -16.32
C HIS A 641 -26.73 -7.72 -16.65
N ASP A 642 -26.62 -8.99 -16.29
CA ASP A 642 -25.50 -9.87 -16.70
C ASP A 642 -25.36 -9.99 -18.23
N VAL A 643 -26.39 -9.66 -19.02
CA VAL A 643 -26.32 -9.62 -20.48
C VAL A 643 -25.19 -8.72 -20.97
N PHE A 644 -24.89 -7.60 -20.31
CA PHE A 644 -23.78 -6.73 -20.70
C PHE A 644 -22.46 -7.04 -19.96
N SER A 645 -22.42 -8.08 -19.11
CA SER A 645 -21.21 -8.42 -18.36
C SER A 645 -20.09 -8.83 -19.30
N SER A 646 -18.95 -8.14 -19.19
CA SER A 646 -17.73 -8.46 -19.93
C SER A 646 -16.49 -7.96 -19.18
N PRO A 647 -15.42 -8.77 -19.09
CA PRO A 647 -14.13 -8.30 -18.58
C PRO A 647 -13.58 -7.05 -19.27
N ILE A 648 -14.02 -6.76 -20.51
CA ILE A 648 -13.61 -5.57 -21.29
C ILE A 648 -14.35 -4.32 -20.83
N LEU A 649 -15.61 -4.44 -20.38
CA LEU A 649 -16.39 -3.30 -19.91
C LEU A 649 -15.98 -2.86 -18.51
N GLY A 650 -15.39 -3.77 -17.72
CA GLY A 650 -14.94 -3.51 -16.36
C GLY A 650 -16.09 -3.15 -15.40
N LEU A 651 -17.33 -3.45 -15.79
CA LEU A 651 -18.52 -3.17 -14.99
C LEU A 651 -18.72 -4.32 -14.01
N SER A 652 -18.57 -4.04 -12.71
CA SER A 652 -19.15 -4.86 -11.65
C SER A 652 -20.42 -4.16 -11.15
N VAL A 653 -21.46 -4.93 -10.83
CA VAL A 653 -22.83 -4.45 -10.58
C VAL A 653 -22.95 -3.49 -9.35
N GLY A 654 -21.86 -3.24 -8.62
CA GLY A 654 -21.89 -2.48 -7.36
C GLY A 654 -21.59 -0.97 -7.42
N TYR A 655 -20.79 -0.49 -8.38
CA TYR A 655 -20.24 0.88 -8.30
C TYR A 655 -19.97 1.50 -9.69
N ILE A 656 -20.97 2.14 -10.29
CA ILE A 656 -20.78 3.00 -11.46
C ILE A 656 -21.01 4.44 -11.02
N TYR A 657 -19.98 5.29 -11.10
CA TYR A 657 -20.11 6.71 -10.77
C TYR A 657 -21.05 7.40 -11.75
N ARG A 658 -21.85 8.37 -11.27
CA ARG A 658 -22.87 9.05 -12.08
C ARG A 658 -22.32 9.64 -13.38
N ASP A 659 -21.07 10.11 -13.37
CA ASP A 659 -20.42 10.68 -14.55
C ASP A 659 -20.04 9.61 -15.59
N GLU A 660 -19.75 8.38 -15.15
CA GLU A 660 -19.48 7.24 -16.04
C GLU A 660 -20.74 6.77 -16.76
N GLN A 661 -21.90 6.83 -16.10
CA GLN A 661 -23.21 6.48 -16.72
C GLN A 661 -23.50 7.32 -17.97
N LYS A 662 -22.96 8.54 -18.03
CA LYS A 662 -23.14 9.47 -19.16
C LYS A 662 -22.17 9.24 -20.31
N SER A 663 -21.10 8.48 -20.09
CA SER A 663 -20.14 8.15 -21.13
C SER A 663 -20.86 7.42 -22.29
N PRO A 664 -20.61 7.77 -23.56
CA PRO A 664 -21.13 7.03 -24.71
C PRO A 664 -20.85 5.52 -24.63
N ARG A 665 -19.79 5.12 -23.91
CA ARG A 665 -19.43 3.72 -23.65
C ARG A 665 -20.47 2.99 -22.81
N TYR A 666 -21.05 3.63 -21.79
CA TYR A 666 -21.91 2.98 -20.80
C TYR A 666 -23.39 3.33 -20.96
N LYS A 667 -23.69 4.47 -21.58
CA LYS A 667 -25.06 4.95 -21.80
C LYS A 667 -26.05 3.90 -22.33
N PRO A 668 -25.71 3.03 -23.32
CA PRO A 668 -26.66 2.05 -23.84
C PRO A 668 -27.19 1.07 -22.78
N TYR A 669 -26.41 0.77 -21.74
CA TYR A 669 -26.79 -0.18 -20.69
C TYR A 669 -27.81 0.39 -19.69
N PHE A 670 -28.02 1.71 -19.69
CA PHE A 670 -29.01 2.40 -18.85
C PHE A 670 -30.24 2.87 -19.65
N ASP A 671 -30.25 2.70 -20.96
CA ASP A 671 -31.29 3.26 -21.83
C ASP A 671 -32.53 2.37 -21.90
N CYS A 672 -33.63 2.80 -21.29
CA CYS A 672 -34.92 2.13 -21.34
C CYS A 672 -35.81 2.56 -22.54
N ALA A 673 -35.33 3.39 -23.47
CA ALA A 673 -36.16 3.96 -24.55
C ALA A 673 -36.79 2.89 -25.44
N LYS A 674 -36.03 1.83 -25.78
CA LYS A 674 -36.56 0.75 -26.62
C LYS A 674 -37.58 -0.11 -25.91
N ALA A 675 -37.37 -0.39 -24.62
CA ALA A 675 -38.37 -1.08 -23.81
C ALA A 675 -39.68 -0.27 -23.73
N LEU A 676 -39.56 1.04 -23.49
CA LEU A 676 -40.70 1.97 -23.48
C LEU A 676 -41.49 1.96 -24.80
N GLU A 677 -40.79 2.01 -25.95
CA GLU A 677 -41.41 1.91 -27.27
C GLU A 677 -42.28 0.65 -27.38
N TYR A 678 -41.77 -0.51 -26.97
CA TYR A 678 -42.50 -1.77 -27.07
C TYR A 678 -43.61 -1.92 -26.03
N TYR A 679 -43.49 -1.34 -24.82
CA TYR A 679 -44.61 -1.25 -23.89
C TYR A 679 -45.76 -0.42 -24.45
N ASN A 680 -45.48 0.68 -25.17
CA ASN A 680 -46.52 1.45 -25.86
C ASN A 680 -47.18 0.63 -26.96
N LYS A 681 -46.39 -0.06 -27.81
CA LYS A 681 -46.93 -0.97 -28.85
C LYS A 681 -47.81 -2.07 -28.28
N ALA A 682 -47.40 -2.69 -27.16
CA ALA A 682 -48.21 -3.70 -26.46
C ALA A 682 -49.55 -3.12 -25.95
N MET A 683 -49.51 -1.90 -25.40
CA MET A 683 -50.68 -1.20 -24.89
C MET A 683 -51.65 -0.79 -26.01
N GLU A 684 -51.11 -0.35 -27.16
CA GLU A 684 -51.89 0.02 -28.34
C GLU A 684 -52.55 -1.22 -28.99
N ALA A 685 -51.83 -2.33 -29.08
CA ALA A 685 -52.30 -3.56 -29.72
C ALA A 685 -53.35 -4.34 -28.92
N SER A 686 -53.50 -4.07 -27.62
CA SER A 686 -54.50 -4.74 -26.77
C SER A 686 -55.83 -3.98 -26.73
N THR A 687 -56.91 -4.65 -26.35
CA THR A 687 -58.19 -4.01 -25.94
C THR A 687 -58.50 -4.23 -24.45
N ASP A 688 -57.74 -5.09 -23.76
CA ASP A 688 -57.92 -5.41 -22.36
C ASP A 688 -57.35 -4.30 -21.46
N LYS A 689 -58.20 -3.71 -20.62
CA LYS A 689 -57.83 -2.63 -19.70
C LYS A 689 -56.88 -3.10 -18.60
N GLU A 690 -56.97 -4.34 -18.14
CA GLU A 690 -56.03 -4.88 -17.13
C GLU A 690 -54.61 -4.98 -17.72
N PHE A 691 -54.50 -5.60 -18.90
CA PHE A 691 -53.23 -5.69 -19.61
C PHE A 691 -52.64 -4.32 -19.98
N LYS A 692 -53.48 -3.37 -20.41
CA LYS A 692 -53.02 -1.99 -20.70
C LYS A 692 -52.54 -1.27 -19.45
N ALA A 693 -53.18 -1.47 -18.29
CA ALA A 693 -52.69 -0.94 -17.02
C ALA A 693 -51.30 -1.49 -16.69
N LYS A 694 -51.06 -2.77 -16.94
CA LYS A 694 -49.75 -3.41 -16.80
C LYS A 694 -48.69 -2.80 -17.70
N CYS A 695 -48.98 -2.66 -19.00
CA CYS A 695 -48.08 -2.00 -19.94
C CYS A 695 -47.79 -0.54 -19.54
N CYS A 696 -48.82 0.20 -19.08
CA CYS A 696 -48.72 1.59 -18.68
C CYS A 696 -47.83 1.77 -17.45
N PHE A 697 -47.95 0.87 -16.46
CA PHE A 697 -47.06 0.89 -15.30
C PHE A 697 -45.61 0.58 -15.67
N MET A 698 -45.38 -0.39 -16.55
CA MET A 698 -44.03 -0.70 -17.02
C MET A 698 -43.40 0.45 -17.83
N ALA A 699 -44.20 1.11 -18.68
CA ALA A 699 -43.78 2.33 -19.35
C ALA A 699 -43.40 3.44 -18.36
N ALA A 700 -44.12 3.56 -17.23
CA ALA A 700 -43.78 4.50 -16.17
C ALA A 700 -42.44 4.18 -15.49
N LYS A 701 -42.10 2.90 -15.32
CA LYS A 701 -40.77 2.49 -14.82
C LYS A 701 -39.66 2.93 -15.78
N CYS A 702 -39.83 2.74 -17.09
CA CYS A 702 -38.87 3.21 -18.09
C CYS A 702 -38.70 4.74 -18.05
N GLU A 703 -39.80 5.49 -17.98
CA GLU A 703 -39.79 6.96 -17.87
C GLU A 703 -39.05 7.43 -16.60
N GLN A 704 -39.28 6.76 -15.48
CA GLN A 704 -38.62 7.05 -14.21
C GLN A 704 -37.11 6.78 -14.25
N ASN A 705 -36.69 5.68 -14.87
CA ASN A 705 -35.28 5.31 -15.02
C ASN A 705 -34.53 6.25 -15.98
N GLN A 706 -35.17 6.68 -17.07
CA GLN A 706 -34.63 7.71 -17.96
C GLN A 706 -34.41 9.04 -17.22
N TYR A 707 -35.33 9.42 -16.33
CA TYR A 707 -35.12 10.59 -15.48
C TYR A 707 -33.91 10.44 -14.56
N TYR A 708 -33.72 9.29 -13.91
CA TYR A 708 -32.54 9.04 -13.06
C TYR A 708 -31.22 9.15 -13.81
N SER A 709 -31.21 8.78 -15.09
CA SER A 709 -30.05 8.90 -15.98
C SER A 709 -29.88 10.29 -16.61
N SER A 710 -30.79 11.24 -16.35
CA SER A 710 -30.76 12.59 -16.94
C SER A 710 -29.93 13.61 -16.15
N ASP A 711 -29.55 14.70 -16.81
CA ASP A 711 -28.90 15.86 -16.17
C ASP A 711 -29.82 16.59 -15.18
N GLU A 712 -31.14 16.46 -15.35
CA GLU A 712 -32.15 17.10 -14.52
C GLU A 712 -32.30 16.45 -13.13
N PHE A 713 -31.82 15.21 -12.96
CA PHE A 713 -31.96 14.49 -11.69
C PHE A 713 -31.12 15.14 -10.57
N THR A 714 -31.73 15.37 -9.42
CA THR A 714 -31.02 15.79 -8.20
C THR A 714 -31.45 14.89 -7.04
N TYR A 715 -30.50 14.51 -6.18
CA TYR A 715 -30.77 13.64 -5.01
C TYR A 715 -31.79 14.26 -4.02
N ARG A 716 -32.00 15.57 -4.11
CA ARG A 716 -32.98 16.33 -3.32
C ARG A 716 -34.36 16.45 -3.98
N ALA A 717 -34.52 16.07 -5.25
CA ALA A 717 -35.80 16.10 -5.93
C ALA A 717 -36.68 14.95 -5.45
N SER A 718 -37.87 15.29 -4.95
CA SER A 718 -38.95 14.32 -4.76
C SER A 718 -39.37 13.73 -6.11
N ILE A 719 -39.71 12.44 -6.11
CA ILE A 719 -40.46 11.67 -7.12
C ILE A 719 -41.02 12.55 -8.25
N ARG A 720 -40.52 12.38 -9.48
CA ARG A 720 -41.08 13.06 -10.66
C ARG A 720 -42.24 12.24 -11.20
N SER A 721 -43.46 12.76 -11.09
CA SER A 721 -44.61 12.13 -11.72
C SER A 721 -44.64 12.40 -13.23
N GLY A 722 -44.40 11.36 -14.02
CA GLY A 722 -44.42 11.44 -15.48
C GLY A 722 -45.79 11.21 -16.11
N VAL A 723 -45.82 11.08 -17.45
CA VAL A 723 -47.07 10.96 -18.23
C VAL A 723 -47.79 9.64 -17.95
N TYR A 724 -47.05 8.57 -17.70
CA TYR A 724 -47.64 7.23 -17.54
C TYR A 724 -48.29 7.03 -16.18
N PHE A 725 -47.74 7.60 -15.10
CA PHE A 725 -48.42 7.61 -13.80
C PHE A 725 -49.74 8.40 -13.87
N LYS A 726 -49.78 9.52 -14.59
CA LYS A 726 -51.04 10.26 -14.83
C LYS A 726 -52.03 9.41 -15.61
N GLN A 727 -51.60 8.80 -16.71
CA GLN A 727 -52.44 7.91 -17.51
C GLN A 727 -52.97 6.71 -16.69
N LEU A 728 -52.14 6.13 -15.82
CA LEU A 728 -52.52 5.05 -14.93
C LEU A 728 -53.64 5.47 -13.97
N ARG A 729 -53.53 6.65 -13.35
CA ARG A 729 -54.57 7.23 -12.48
C ARG A 729 -55.85 7.56 -13.26
N ASP A 730 -55.72 8.23 -14.39
CA ASP A 730 -56.86 8.84 -15.08
C ASP A 730 -57.65 7.81 -15.89
N THR A 731 -56.97 6.82 -16.49
CA THR A 731 -57.58 5.87 -17.43
C THR A 731 -57.79 4.47 -16.83
N TYR A 732 -56.93 4.05 -15.90
CA TYR A 732 -56.89 2.65 -15.42
C TYR A 732 -57.18 2.48 -13.93
N SER A 733 -57.69 3.50 -13.22
CA SER A 733 -57.99 3.43 -11.77
C SER A 733 -58.97 2.33 -11.33
N LYS A 734 -59.77 1.79 -12.25
CA LYS A 734 -60.74 0.72 -11.99
C LYS A 734 -60.20 -0.70 -12.18
N THR A 735 -58.95 -0.86 -12.62
CA THR A 735 -58.37 -2.19 -12.86
C THR A 735 -57.88 -2.82 -11.56
N LYS A 736 -57.84 -4.15 -11.50
CA LYS A 736 -57.24 -4.88 -10.37
C LYS A 736 -55.76 -4.59 -10.28
N TYR A 737 -55.07 -4.56 -11.43
CA TYR A 737 -53.65 -4.27 -11.47
C TYR A 737 -53.31 -2.88 -10.89
N TYR A 738 -54.19 -1.88 -11.05
CA TYR A 738 -54.04 -0.58 -10.40
C TYR A 738 -54.01 -0.67 -8.86
N GLN A 739 -54.85 -1.52 -8.28
CA GLN A 739 -54.90 -1.73 -6.84
C GLN A 739 -53.65 -2.47 -6.34
N GLU A 740 -53.15 -3.44 -7.11
CA GLU A 740 -51.88 -4.14 -6.83
C GLU A 740 -50.70 -3.15 -6.81
N ILE A 741 -50.66 -2.22 -7.77
CA ILE A 741 -49.64 -1.17 -7.79
C ILE A 741 -49.74 -0.28 -6.53
N ILE A 742 -50.94 0.07 -6.06
CA ILE A 742 -51.10 0.86 -4.83
C ILE A 742 -50.54 0.10 -3.62
N SER A 743 -50.77 -1.20 -3.53
CA SER A 743 -50.26 -2.02 -2.42
C SER A 743 -48.73 -2.15 -2.44
N GLU A 744 -48.13 -2.29 -3.62
CA GLU A 744 -46.71 -2.63 -3.73
C GLU A 744 -45.80 -1.43 -4.00
N CYS A 745 -46.25 -0.43 -4.77
CA CYS A 745 -45.44 0.70 -5.20
C CYS A 745 -45.65 1.94 -4.32
N GLY A 746 -44.75 2.15 -3.35
CA GLY A 746 -44.77 3.36 -2.50
C GLY A 746 -44.66 4.68 -3.28
N TYR A 747 -43.97 4.68 -4.43
CA TYR A 747 -43.83 5.86 -5.29
C TYR A 747 -45.17 6.27 -5.90
N PHE A 748 -45.89 5.32 -6.49
CA PHE A 748 -47.18 5.57 -7.10
C PHE A 748 -48.23 5.98 -6.06
N ARG A 749 -48.26 5.32 -4.90
CA ARG A 749 -49.13 5.67 -3.77
C ARG A 749 -48.93 7.11 -3.30
N ARG A 750 -47.68 7.55 -3.18
CA ARG A 750 -47.35 8.96 -2.86
C ARG A 750 -47.78 9.92 -3.97
N PHE A 751 -47.63 9.55 -5.24
CA PHE A 751 -48.05 10.37 -6.37
C PHE A 751 -49.56 10.65 -6.36
N ILE A 752 -50.39 9.68 -6.00
CA ILE A 752 -51.86 9.85 -5.91
C ILE A 752 -52.33 10.39 -4.56
N GLY A 753 -51.42 10.81 -3.67
CA GLY A 753 -51.75 11.49 -2.41
C GLY A 753 -52.15 10.57 -1.25
N LEU A 754 -51.89 9.25 -1.35
CA LEU A 754 -52.12 8.32 -0.26
C LEU A 754 -50.90 8.26 0.69
N LYS A 755 -51.12 8.42 2.00
CA LYS A 755 -50.08 8.28 3.03
C LYS A 755 -49.89 6.81 3.41
N LYS A 756 -48.69 6.49 3.93
CA LYS A 756 -48.28 5.11 4.20
C LYS A 756 -49.12 4.44 5.27
#